data_AF-A0AAD8NUX4-F1
#
_entry.id   AF-A0AAD8NUX4-F1
#
_cell.length_a   1.000
_cell.length_b   1.000
_cell.length_c   1.000
_cell.angle_alpha   90.00
_cell.angle_beta   90.00
_cell.angle_gamma   90.00
#
_symmetry.space_group_name_H-M   'P 1'
#
loop_
_entity.id
_entity.type
_entity.pdbx_description
1 polymer ?
#
loop_
_entity_poly.entity_id
_entity_poly.type
_entity_poly.pdbx_seq_one_letter_code
_entity_poly.pdbx_strand_id
1 'polypeptide(L)'
;MPQLRSGARRSKRLGDLQPATQPIEPTENITAPTRTRRKTGGGRGRGDAAGVAKGLAAATPGRAAAGGRGRGVRLIDLDQQPPCEVVPDPVAIGVGAPVVADKEIVMEGGSADKIIGVEEEGNTPAVPERVQVGNSPTYKTERKLGKGGFGQVYVGKRVSGGTGRIGPDAVEVALKFEHRNSKGCNYGPPYEWQVYSTLNGCYGIPGVHYKGRQGDFYILVMDMLGPSLWDVWNSLGQSMSPSIVACIAVESISILEKLHSKGFVHGDVKPENFLLGQPGSVDEKKLYLIDLGLASKWKESTSSQHVEYDQRPDIFRGTIRYASVHAHLGRTGSRRDDLESLAYTLIFLLKGRLPWQGYQGDNKSFLVCKKKMATSPEMMCCFCPAPFKHFLEEVTNLKFDEEPNYSKLISLFESLIEPVTSLRPIRIDGALKVGQKRGRLLINVEEDEQPKKKVRLGSPATQWISVYNARRPMKQRYHYNVTDARLRQHVEKGNEDGLFISCVASATNLWALIMDAGTGFCSQVYEVSPVFLHKEWIMEQWEKNFYISSIAGAANGSSLVVMSRGTPYTQQSYKVSESFPYKWISKKWKEGFHVTSMTTAGNRWGVVMSRNAGFSEQVVELDFLYPSEGIHRRWESGYRITSMAATPDQAAFILSIPRRKIMDETQETLRTSAFPSTHVKEKWSKNLYIAAMCFGRTVC
;
A
#
# COMPACT_ATOMS: atom_id res chain seq x y z
N MET A 1 22.71 -2.54 3.43
CA MET A 1 22.86 -2.05 2.03
C MET A 1 22.30 -3.07 1.05
N PRO A 2 21.65 -2.68 -0.05
CA PRO A 2 21.24 -3.60 -1.12
C PRO A 2 22.46 -4.02 -1.97
N GLN A 3 22.61 -5.32 -2.26
CA GLN A 3 23.75 -5.83 -3.04
C GLN A 3 23.47 -5.78 -4.55
N LEU A 4 24.48 -5.49 -5.37
CA LEU A 4 24.33 -5.19 -6.80
C LEU A 4 25.47 -5.77 -7.65
N ARG A 5 25.16 -6.61 -8.64
CA ARG A 5 26.13 -7.09 -9.64
C ARG A 5 26.32 -6.06 -10.77
N SER A 6 27.27 -5.16 -10.61
CA SER A 6 27.59 -4.06 -11.54
C SER A 6 28.44 -4.50 -12.75
N GLY A 7 27.83 -5.23 -13.69
CA GLY A 7 28.48 -5.65 -14.94
C GLY A 7 28.73 -4.49 -15.92
N ALA A 8 29.80 -3.72 -15.72
CA ALA A 8 30.18 -2.57 -16.55
C ALA A 8 31.50 -2.79 -17.30
N ARG A 9 31.44 -3.36 -18.52
CA ARG A 9 32.57 -3.30 -19.48
C ARG A 9 32.73 -1.86 -19.99
N ARG A 10 33.58 -1.06 -19.33
CA ARG A 10 34.11 0.19 -19.89
C ARG A 10 35.00 -0.12 -21.10
N SER A 11 34.46 -0.08 -22.31
CA SER A 11 35.30 0.13 -23.49
C SER A 11 35.84 1.56 -23.45
N LYS A 12 37.16 1.72 -23.34
CA LYS A 12 37.81 3.02 -23.52
C LYS A 12 37.59 3.45 -24.97
N ARG A 13 36.84 4.53 -25.20
CA ARG A 13 37.12 5.39 -26.35
C ARG A 13 38.42 6.15 -26.02
N LEU A 14 39.44 6.04 -26.85
CA LEU A 14 40.38 7.16 -26.98
C LEU A 14 39.67 8.23 -27.82
N GLY A 15 39.94 9.50 -27.49
CA GLY A 15 39.45 10.64 -28.25
C GLY A 15 40.47 11.11 -29.28
N ASP A 16 40.01 11.97 -30.18
CA ASP A 16 40.76 12.52 -31.30
C ASP A 16 41.82 13.53 -30.86
N LEU A 17 42.93 13.59 -31.60
CA LEU A 17 43.78 14.79 -31.72
C LEU A 17 44.18 14.97 -33.20
N GLN A 18 44.11 16.21 -33.66
CA GLN A 18 44.46 16.63 -35.01
C GLN A 18 45.98 16.74 -35.21
N PRO A 19 46.43 16.81 -36.47
CA PRO A 19 47.10 18.04 -36.91
C PRO A 19 46.36 18.71 -38.08
N ALA A 20 46.75 19.94 -38.41
CA ALA A 20 45.99 20.85 -39.27
C ALA A 20 46.79 21.42 -40.45
N THR A 21 46.08 21.81 -41.52
CA THR A 21 46.51 22.73 -42.63
C THR A 21 47.71 22.27 -43.50
N GLN A 22 47.88 22.59 -44.79
CA GLN A 22 47.12 23.26 -45.88
C GLN A 22 47.90 22.93 -47.20
N PRO A 23 47.56 23.47 -48.40
CA PRO A 23 46.27 23.62 -49.10
C PRO A 23 46.30 22.90 -50.48
N ILE A 24 45.31 23.13 -51.35
CA ILE A 24 45.37 23.30 -52.84
C ILE A 24 44.01 22.96 -53.49
N GLU A 25 43.58 23.82 -54.41
CA GLU A 25 42.37 23.72 -55.26
C GLU A 25 42.75 23.31 -56.71
N PRO A 26 41.82 23.26 -57.69
CA PRO A 26 40.47 22.69 -57.70
C PRO A 26 40.30 21.68 -58.87
N THR A 27 39.12 21.07 -59.02
CA THR A 27 38.36 21.09 -60.30
C THR A 27 36.97 20.48 -60.15
N GLU A 28 36.05 20.94 -61.00
CA GLU A 28 34.66 20.47 -61.10
C GLU A 28 34.57 19.27 -62.07
N ASN A 29 33.56 18.39 -61.92
CA ASN A 29 32.39 18.40 -62.82
C ASN A 29 31.40 17.20 -62.70
N ILE A 30 30.11 17.55 -62.68
CA ILE A 30 28.99 16.97 -63.47
C ILE A 30 28.40 15.57 -63.13
N THR A 31 27.05 15.54 -63.16
CA THR A 31 26.09 14.41 -63.20
C THR A 31 25.97 13.39 -62.06
N ALA A 32 24.87 13.54 -61.32
CA ALA A 32 23.95 12.44 -60.99
C ALA A 32 23.17 12.00 -62.28
N PRO A 33 22.32 10.93 -62.34
CA PRO A 33 21.62 10.33 -61.19
C PRO A 33 21.30 8.81 -61.25
N THR A 34 20.40 8.40 -60.33
CA THR A 34 19.40 7.32 -60.45
C THR A 34 19.75 5.84 -60.18
N ARG A 35 19.37 5.45 -58.95
CA ARG A 35 18.32 4.45 -58.60
C ARG A 35 18.64 2.95 -58.46
N THR A 36 17.76 2.35 -57.64
CA THR A 36 17.36 0.93 -57.57
C THR A 36 18.32 -0.15 -57.03
N ARG A 37 18.20 -0.31 -55.71
CA ARG A 37 17.76 -1.56 -55.02
C ARG A 37 18.64 -2.84 -55.09
N ARG A 38 18.88 -3.31 -53.86
CA ARG A 38 18.81 -4.70 -53.34
C ARG A 38 20.06 -5.60 -53.40
N LYS A 39 20.46 -5.95 -52.16
CA LYS A 39 20.70 -7.30 -51.61
C LYS A 39 22.12 -7.91 -51.72
N THR A 40 22.63 -8.18 -50.51
CA THR A 40 23.32 -9.42 -50.06
C THR A 40 24.67 -9.84 -50.66
N GLY A 41 25.55 -10.33 -49.79
CA GLY A 41 26.65 -11.22 -50.18
C GLY A 41 28.03 -10.73 -49.75
N GLY A 42 28.42 -10.92 -48.49
CA GLY A 42 29.80 -10.72 -48.07
C GLY A 42 30.67 -11.93 -48.43
N GLY A 43 31.72 -11.72 -49.23
CA GLY A 43 32.80 -12.69 -49.48
C GLY A 43 33.95 -12.56 -48.48
N ARG A 44 34.81 -13.60 -48.37
CA ARG A 44 35.95 -13.66 -47.44
C ARG A 44 37.30 -13.75 -48.17
N GLY A 45 38.35 -13.15 -47.61
CA GLY A 45 39.78 -13.37 -47.91
C GLY A 45 40.59 -12.12 -47.51
N ARG A 46 41.66 -12.14 -46.69
CA ARG A 46 42.93 -12.93 -46.59
C ARG A 46 44.06 -12.40 -47.50
N GLY A 47 45.31 -12.48 -47.01
CA GLY A 47 46.47 -11.72 -47.48
C GLY A 47 46.70 -10.50 -46.57
N ASP A 48 47.61 -10.42 -45.59
CA ASP A 48 48.95 -11.00 -45.31
C ASP A 48 50.14 -10.16 -45.82
N ALA A 49 51.22 -10.18 -45.03
CA ALA A 49 52.53 -9.52 -45.22
C ALA A 49 52.55 -7.96 -45.19
N ALA A 50 53.68 -7.27 -45.00
CA ALA A 50 54.87 -7.49 -44.15
C ALA A 50 55.74 -6.19 -44.18
N GLY A 51 56.68 -6.02 -43.23
CA GLY A 51 57.65 -4.90 -43.25
C GLY A 51 57.58 -4.05 -41.96
N VAL A 52 58.39 -4.19 -40.89
CA VAL A 52 59.84 -4.43 -40.68
C VAL A 52 60.63 -3.13 -40.40
N ALA A 53 61.50 -3.22 -39.38
CA ALA A 53 62.63 -2.35 -39.02
C ALA A 53 62.41 -1.05 -38.20
N LYS A 54 62.99 -1.09 -36.98
CA LYS A 54 63.90 -0.09 -36.35
C LYS A 54 63.37 1.34 -36.11
N GLY A 55 63.47 1.94 -34.91
CA GLY A 55 63.95 1.45 -33.59
C GLY A 55 64.92 2.44 -32.90
N LEU A 56 65.13 2.24 -31.58
CA LEU A 56 66.09 2.97 -30.70
C LEU A 56 65.73 4.46 -30.42
N ALA A 57 66.07 5.08 -29.29
CA ALA A 57 66.40 4.57 -27.93
C ALA A 57 66.40 5.71 -26.87
N ALA A 58 66.49 5.31 -25.59
CA ALA A 58 67.15 6.01 -24.46
C ALA A 58 66.45 7.14 -23.65
N ALA A 59 66.97 7.29 -22.41
CA ALA A 59 67.00 8.48 -21.53
C ALA A 59 65.77 8.89 -20.67
N THR A 60 65.60 8.14 -19.57
CA THR A 60 65.51 8.58 -18.15
C THR A 60 66.39 9.81 -17.74
N PRO A 61 66.37 10.37 -16.48
CA PRO A 61 65.59 10.06 -15.25
C PRO A 61 65.06 11.29 -14.41
N GLY A 62 64.40 11.01 -13.26
CA GLY A 62 64.10 11.96 -12.14
C GLY A 62 62.73 11.65 -11.49
N ARG A 63 62.49 11.29 -10.20
CA ARG A 63 63.03 11.63 -8.85
C ARG A 63 62.82 13.10 -8.42
N ALA A 64 62.32 13.43 -7.21
CA ALA A 64 61.74 12.62 -6.12
C ALA A 64 60.97 13.48 -5.07
N ALA A 65 60.36 12.83 -4.06
CA ALA A 65 59.93 13.37 -2.75
C ALA A 65 58.75 14.39 -2.72
N ALA A 66 58.04 14.62 -1.60
CA ALA A 66 57.69 13.80 -0.41
C ALA A 66 56.59 14.51 0.41
N GLY A 67 56.06 13.88 1.47
CA GLY A 67 55.29 14.55 2.54
C GLY A 67 53.84 14.09 2.68
N GLY A 68 53.54 13.31 3.72
CA GLY A 68 52.17 12.85 4.02
C GLY A 68 51.76 13.15 5.46
N ARG A 69 50.56 12.71 5.84
CA ARG A 69 50.19 12.22 7.18
C ARG A 69 48.72 11.79 7.24
N GLY A 70 48.42 10.77 8.03
CA GLY A 70 47.07 10.38 8.44
C GLY A 70 47.04 10.01 9.92
N ARG A 71 45.86 9.75 10.47
CA ARG A 71 45.66 9.17 11.81
C ARG A 71 44.57 8.11 11.77
N GLY A 72 44.70 7.09 12.62
CA GLY A 72 43.80 5.95 12.72
C GLY A 72 43.23 5.73 14.12
N VAL A 73 42.41 4.68 14.25
CA VAL A 73 41.59 4.32 15.42
C VAL A 73 42.36 3.39 16.38
N ARG A 74 41.86 3.21 17.61
CA ARG A 74 42.27 2.14 18.55
C ARG A 74 41.05 1.39 19.12
N LEU A 75 41.26 0.12 19.49
CA LEU A 75 40.35 -0.75 20.25
C LEU A 75 40.81 -0.85 21.72
N ILE A 76 39.91 -1.25 22.62
CA ILE A 76 40.17 -2.04 23.86
C ILE A 76 38.94 -2.95 24.09
N ASP A 77 39.08 -4.05 24.84
CA ASP A 77 38.07 -5.11 25.08
C ASP A 77 38.35 -5.83 26.44
N LEU A 78 37.54 -6.84 26.84
CA LEU A 78 37.59 -7.74 28.04
C LEU A 78 36.91 -7.18 29.34
N ASP A 79 36.22 -7.93 30.24
CA ASP A 79 35.53 -9.27 30.30
C ASP A 79 34.72 -9.31 31.68
N GLN A 80 34.14 -10.33 32.37
CA GLN A 80 33.96 -11.81 32.28
C GLN A 80 32.86 -12.39 33.24
N GLN A 81 31.82 -13.10 32.72
CA GLN A 81 31.07 -14.27 33.31
C GLN A 81 30.39 -14.21 34.73
N PRO A 82 29.67 -15.25 35.30
CA PRO A 82 29.29 -16.64 34.89
C PRO A 82 27.72 -16.92 34.97
N PRO A 83 27.15 -18.18 35.09
CA PRO A 83 25.77 -18.50 34.59
C PRO A 83 24.78 -19.24 35.57
N CYS A 84 23.92 -20.16 35.05
CA CYS A 84 22.88 -21.04 35.67
C CYS A 84 21.46 -20.42 35.92
N GLU A 85 20.31 -21.13 35.94
CA GLU A 85 19.96 -22.56 35.72
C GLU A 85 18.50 -22.76 35.16
N VAL A 86 17.85 -23.93 35.29
CA VAL A 86 16.61 -24.35 34.55
C VAL A 86 15.58 -25.10 35.45
N VAL A 87 14.33 -25.32 34.95
CA VAL A 87 13.27 -26.29 35.41
C VAL A 87 12.36 -25.78 36.58
N PRO A 88 11.04 -26.14 36.71
CA PRO A 88 9.89 -26.19 35.77
C PRO A 88 8.60 -25.45 36.27
N ASP A 89 7.47 -25.60 35.56
CA ASP A 89 6.09 -25.20 36.00
C ASP A 89 5.54 -26.04 37.18
N PRO A 90 4.41 -25.61 37.80
CA PRO A 90 3.15 -26.33 37.51
C PRO A 90 1.88 -25.47 37.39
N VAL A 91 0.79 -26.09 36.89
CA VAL A 91 -0.54 -25.49 36.65
C VAL A 91 -1.57 -25.99 37.68
N ALA A 92 -2.35 -25.10 38.31
CA ALA A 92 -3.62 -25.48 38.94
C ALA A 92 -4.65 -24.33 39.09
N ILE A 93 -5.89 -24.69 38.79
CA ILE A 93 -7.16 -23.95 38.88
C ILE A 93 -7.51 -23.54 40.32
N GLY A 94 -8.17 -22.39 40.52
CA GLY A 94 -8.81 -22.03 41.80
C GLY A 94 -9.78 -20.84 41.67
N VAL A 95 -10.98 -20.94 42.28
CA VAL A 95 -12.03 -19.90 42.24
C VAL A 95 -12.07 -19.16 43.58
N GLY A 96 -12.19 -17.83 43.56
CA GLY A 96 -12.50 -17.05 44.76
C GLY A 96 -12.46 -15.54 44.55
N ALA A 97 -13.61 -14.87 44.69
CA ALA A 97 -13.67 -13.46 45.06
C ALA A 97 -13.84 -13.37 46.59
N PRO A 98 -13.38 -12.28 47.22
CA PRO A 98 -14.38 -11.29 47.62
C PRO A 98 -13.96 -9.82 47.33
N VAL A 99 -14.91 -8.91 47.59
CA VAL A 99 -14.78 -7.46 47.37
C VAL A 99 -13.95 -6.82 48.47
N VAL A 100 -13.07 -5.88 48.09
CA VAL A 100 -12.55 -4.81 48.96
C VAL A 100 -12.69 -3.48 48.19
N ALA A 101 -13.14 -2.44 48.88
CA ALA A 101 -13.40 -1.12 48.31
C ALA A 101 -12.20 -0.16 48.46
N ASP A 102 -12.37 1.05 47.91
CA ASP A 102 -11.60 2.27 48.16
C ASP A 102 -10.09 2.25 47.80
N LYS A 103 -9.79 2.87 46.65
CA LYS A 103 -9.50 4.32 46.69
C LYS A 103 -9.61 4.97 45.31
N GLU A 104 -10.10 6.21 45.30
CA GLU A 104 -10.09 7.06 44.12
C GLU A 104 -8.64 7.40 43.74
N ILE A 105 -8.28 7.14 42.49
CA ILE A 105 -7.08 7.70 41.86
C ILE A 105 -7.56 8.47 40.64
N VAL A 106 -7.49 9.80 40.72
CA VAL A 106 -7.79 10.69 39.60
C VAL A 106 -6.73 10.49 38.52
N MET A 107 -7.06 9.67 37.52
CA MET A 107 -6.22 9.51 36.34
C MET A 107 -6.34 10.72 35.43
N GLU A 108 -5.35 11.61 35.46
CA GLU A 108 -5.13 12.57 34.38
C GLU A 108 -4.81 11.79 33.08
N GLY A 109 -5.84 11.51 32.29
CA GLY A 109 -5.76 10.87 30.98
C GLY A 109 -5.18 11.80 29.90
N GLY A 110 -4.03 12.42 30.18
CA GLY A 110 -3.34 13.34 29.28
C GLY A 110 -3.10 12.72 27.90
N SER A 111 -3.69 13.31 26.86
CA SER A 111 -3.68 12.72 25.51
C SER A 111 -2.30 12.86 24.85
N ALA A 112 -1.47 11.82 24.99
CA ALA A 112 -0.13 11.73 24.45
C ALA A 112 -0.07 11.49 22.91
N ASP A 113 -0.82 12.30 22.15
CA ASP A 113 -0.51 12.65 20.75
C ASP A 113 -0.22 14.17 20.62
N LYS A 114 -0.03 14.91 21.74
CA LYS A 114 0.77 16.15 21.77
C LYS A 114 2.21 15.84 22.13
N ILE A 115 3.10 15.87 21.15
CA ILE A 115 4.54 16.00 21.41
C ILE A 115 4.77 17.46 21.82
N ILE A 116 4.95 17.72 23.12
CA ILE A 116 5.56 18.97 23.57
C ILE A 116 7.07 18.81 23.35
N GLY A 117 7.48 18.94 22.10
CA GLY A 117 8.68 19.70 21.85
C GLY A 117 8.38 21.16 22.19
N VAL A 118 9.39 21.89 22.67
CA VAL A 118 9.38 23.33 22.45
C VAL A 118 9.62 23.50 20.94
N GLU A 119 8.55 23.42 20.15
CA GLU A 119 8.58 23.98 18.79
C GLU A 119 8.94 25.46 18.97
N GLU A 120 10.08 25.89 18.44
CA GLU A 120 10.38 27.31 18.33
C GLU A 120 9.17 27.98 17.65
N GLU A 121 8.70 29.12 18.17
CA GLU A 121 7.59 29.88 17.57
C GLU A 121 8.08 30.66 16.32
N GLY A 122 8.87 29.97 15.50
CA GLY A 122 9.63 30.49 14.38
C GLY A 122 9.10 29.98 13.04
N ASN A 123 8.78 30.94 12.18
CA ASN A 123 8.77 30.76 10.73
C ASN A 123 7.63 29.91 10.11
N THR A 124 6.48 29.75 10.77
CA THR A 124 5.22 29.67 10.00
C THR A 124 4.93 31.05 9.40
N PRO A 125 4.76 31.19 8.06
CA PRO A 125 4.49 32.48 7.45
C PRO A 125 3.14 33.02 7.95
N ALA A 126 3.12 34.30 8.33
CA ALA A 126 1.92 34.98 8.81
C ALA A 126 0.83 35.01 7.72
N VAL A 127 -0.41 34.70 8.09
CA VAL A 127 -1.56 34.84 7.18
C VAL A 127 -1.94 36.32 7.03
N PRO A 128 -2.44 36.76 5.85
CA PRO A 128 -2.89 38.14 5.65
C PRO A 128 -3.95 38.59 6.67
N GLU A 129 -3.74 39.74 7.33
CA GLU A 129 -4.73 40.34 8.26
C GLU A 129 -6.01 40.76 7.55
N ARG A 130 -5.94 41.05 6.24
CA ARG A 130 -7.09 41.31 5.38
C ARG A 130 -7.03 40.43 4.14
N VAL A 131 -8.14 39.79 3.81
CA VAL A 131 -8.33 38.94 2.63
C VAL A 131 -9.26 39.62 1.63
N GLN A 132 -8.85 39.65 0.36
CA GLN A 132 -9.72 39.94 -0.77
C GLN A 132 -9.25 39.15 -1.99
N VAL A 133 -10.13 38.33 -2.57
CA VAL A 133 -9.78 37.35 -3.62
C VAL A 133 -10.80 37.36 -4.76
N GLY A 134 -10.32 37.66 -5.96
CA GLY A 134 -11.21 37.92 -7.11
C GLY A 134 -12.16 39.06 -6.80
N ASN A 135 -13.46 38.85 -7.02
CA ASN A 135 -14.50 39.84 -6.78
C ASN A 135 -15.10 39.77 -5.35
N SER A 136 -14.37 39.20 -4.38
CA SER A 136 -14.89 39.10 -3.00
C SER A 136 -14.99 40.47 -2.31
N PRO A 137 -15.86 40.59 -1.29
CA PRO A 137 -15.68 41.61 -0.25
C PRO A 137 -14.30 41.50 0.40
N THR A 138 -13.88 42.59 1.06
CA THR A 138 -12.74 42.53 1.99
C THR A 138 -13.19 41.91 3.30
N TYR A 139 -12.46 40.90 3.78
CA TYR A 139 -12.62 40.29 5.09
C TYR A 139 -11.40 40.58 5.96
N LYS A 140 -11.60 40.94 7.23
CA LYS A 140 -10.54 40.92 8.23
C LYS A 140 -10.38 39.51 8.77
N THR A 141 -9.16 38.99 8.79
CA THR A 141 -8.83 37.72 9.43
C THR A 141 -8.79 37.92 10.94
N GLU A 142 -9.57 37.13 11.68
CA GLU A 142 -9.67 37.19 13.15
C GLU A 142 -9.12 35.90 13.79
N ARG A 143 -9.87 35.31 14.73
CA ARG A 143 -9.51 34.10 15.48
C ARG A 143 -9.27 32.90 14.55
N LYS A 144 -8.26 32.10 14.91
CA LYS A 144 -7.98 30.82 14.27
C LYS A 144 -9.03 29.78 14.69
N LEU A 145 -9.55 29.04 13.72
CA LEU A 145 -10.49 27.92 13.93
C LEU A 145 -9.76 26.58 13.96
N GLY A 146 -8.69 26.41 13.17
CA GLY A 146 -7.96 25.15 13.12
C GLY A 146 -6.67 25.14 12.29
N LYS A 147 -5.96 24.02 12.34
CA LYS A 147 -4.77 23.70 11.52
C LYS A 147 -4.94 22.26 11.02
N GLY A 148 -5.19 22.09 9.73
CA GLY A 148 -5.29 20.79 9.07
C GLY A 148 -3.94 20.29 8.57
N GLY A 149 -3.92 19.15 7.87
CA GLY A 149 -2.70 18.57 7.30
C GLY A 149 -2.09 19.37 6.13
N PHE A 150 -2.87 20.26 5.51
CA PHE A 150 -2.50 21.00 4.29
C PHE A 150 -2.45 22.53 4.48
N GLY A 151 -3.26 23.06 5.41
CA GLY A 151 -3.47 24.50 5.59
C GLY A 151 -4.06 24.87 6.96
N GLN A 152 -4.40 26.14 7.11
CA GLN A 152 -4.92 26.74 8.35
C GLN A 152 -6.28 27.37 8.11
N VAL A 153 -7.19 27.33 9.09
CA VAL A 153 -8.54 27.90 8.98
C VAL A 153 -8.74 28.97 10.04
N TYR A 154 -9.28 30.12 9.64
CA TYR A 154 -9.57 31.29 10.49
C TYR A 154 -10.98 31.80 10.21
N VAL A 155 -11.52 32.63 11.11
CA VAL A 155 -12.70 33.45 10.81
C VAL A 155 -12.27 34.65 9.96
N GLY A 156 -13.02 34.89 8.89
CA GLY A 156 -13.03 36.15 8.16
C GLY A 156 -14.27 36.95 8.53
N LYS A 157 -14.09 38.15 9.09
CA LYS A 157 -15.19 39.08 9.36
C LYS A 157 -15.25 40.14 8.26
N ARG A 158 -16.40 40.28 7.62
CA ARG A 158 -16.57 41.21 6.49
C ARG A 158 -16.40 42.67 6.95
N VAL A 159 -15.61 43.44 6.22
CA VAL A 159 -15.24 44.82 6.58
C VAL A 159 -16.36 45.82 6.29
N SER A 160 -17.17 45.58 5.25
CA SER A 160 -18.28 46.45 4.86
C SER A 160 -19.43 45.71 4.18
N GLY A 161 -20.66 46.04 4.57
CA GLY A 161 -21.88 45.36 4.12
C GLY A 161 -22.01 43.93 4.66
N GLY A 162 -23.07 43.26 4.23
CA GLY A 162 -23.44 41.93 4.69
C GLY A 162 -24.49 41.96 5.79
N THR A 163 -25.61 41.28 5.57
CA THR A 163 -26.63 41.02 6.61
C THR A 163 -26.92 39.54 6.82
N GLY A 164 -26.39 38.67 5.95
CA GLY A 164 -26.52 37.21 6.08
C GLY A 164 -25.67 36.62 7.22
N ARG A 165 -26.10 35.45 7.71
CA ARG A 165 -25.28 34.57 8.57
C ARG A 165 -24.52 33.48 7.80
N ILE A 166 -24.98 33.17 6.59
CA ILE A 166 -24.55 32.05 5.74
C ILE A 166 -24.55 32.56 4.28
N GLY A 167 -23.70 32.02 3.40
CA GLY A 167 -23.66 32.39 1.99
C GLY A 167 -22.76 33.59 1.64
N PRO A 168 -22.72 34.01 0.36
CA PRO A 168 -21.76 35.00 -0.15
C PRO A 168 -21.91 36.42 0.43
N ASP A 169 -23.04 36.72 1.09
CA ASP A 169 -23.27 37.98 1.79
C ASP A 169 -22.98 37.92 3.31
N ALA A 170 -22.50 36.79 3.83
CA ALA A 170 -22.33 36.59 5.27
C ALA A 170 -21.37 37.58 5.95
N VAL A 171 -21.68 37.92 7.21
CA VAL A 171 -20.87 38.78 8.08
C VAL A 171 -19.62 38.06 8.60
N GLU A 172 -19.74 36.79 9.00
CA GLU A 172 -18.61 35.89 9.29
C GLU A 172 -18.56 34.75 8.25
N VAL A 173 -17.36 34.45 7.77
CA VAL A 173 -17.04 33.35 6.84
C VAL A 173 -15.85 32.57 7.38
N ALA A 174 -15.68 31.32 6.96
CA ALA A 174 -14.44 30.58 7.21
C ALA A 174 -13.43 30.83 6.06
N LEU A 175 -12.20 31.18 6.44
CA LEU A 175 -11.06 31.43 5.55
C LEU A 175 -10.06 30.28 5.69
N LYS A 176 -9.97 29.40 4.68
CA LYS A 176 -8.97 28.32 4.62
C LYS A 176 -7.77 28.78 3.76
N PHE A 177 -6.60 28.85 4.38
CA PHE A 177 -5.33 29.27 3.79
C PHE A 177 -4.39 28.08 3.58
N GLU A 178 -3.90 27.89 2.36
CA GLU A 178 -2.86 26.91 2.02
C GLU A 178 -1.68 27.65 1.38
N HIS A 179 -0.49 27.48 1.95
CA HIS A 179 0.72 28.15 1.46
C HIS A 179 1.20 27.50 0.16
N ARG A 180 1.77 28.28 -0.78
CA ARG A 180 2.19 27.76 -2.09
C ARG A 180 3.23 26.62 -2.03
N ASN A 181 3.99 26.54 -0.93
CA ASN A 181 4.96 25.47 -0.68
C ASN A 181 4.35 24.26 0.08
N SER A 182 3.05 24.25 0.41
CA SER A 182 2.36 23.11 1.02
C SER A 182 2.35 21.90 0.08
N LYS A 183 2.33 20.69 0.66
CA LYS A 183 2.20 19.44 -0.09
C LYS A 183 0.91 19.46 -0.93
N GLY A 184 1.06 19.40 -2.25
CA GLY A 184 -0.04 19.48 -3.23
C GLY A 184 -0.11 20.81 -4.00
N CYS A 185 0.51 21.88 -3.51
CA CYS A 185 0.48 23.21 -4.15
C CYS A 185 1.57 23.43 -5.23
N ASN A 186 2.50 22.49 -5.39
CA ASN A 186 3.70 22.62 -6.25
C ASN A 186 3.40 22.91 -7.74
N TYR A 187 2.19 22.65 -8.22
CA TYR A 187 1.79 22.76 -9.63
C TYR A 187 0.60 23.71 -9.86
N GLY A 188 0.17 24.45 -8.83
CA GLY A 188 -1.01 25.31 -8.89
C GLY A 188 -1.82 25.27 -7.58
N PRO A 189 -3.10 25.70 -7.60
CA PRO A 189 -3.97 25.61 -6.44
C PRO A 189 -4.20 24.16 -5.97
N PRO A 190 -4.57 23.96 -4.69
CA PRO A 190 -4.92 22.65 -4.13
C PRO A 190 -5.97 21.89 -4.96
N TYR A 191 -5.81 20.58 -5.10
CA TYR A 191 -6.79 19.72 -5.80
C TYR A 191 -8.21 19.83 -5.20
N GLU A 192 -8.31 20.07 -3.90
CA GLU A 192 -9.54 20.39 -3.17
C GLU A 192 -10.41 21.47 -3.84
N TRP A 193 -9.79 22.45 -4.49
CA TRP A 193 -10.51 23.49 -5.24
C TRP A 193 -11.30 22.91 -6.42
N GLN A 194 -10.80 21.87 -7.08
CA GLN A 194 -11.49 21.18 -8.17
C GLN A 194 -12.64 20.32 -7.63
N VAL A 195 -12.44 19.68 -6.47
CA VAL A 195 -13.49 18.90 -5.79
C VAL A 195 -14.64 19.82 -5.37
N TYR A 196 -14.38 20.91 -4.64
CA TYR A 196 -15.41 21.90 -4.30
C TYR A 196 -16.07 22.50 -5.54
N SER A 197 -15.35 22.73 -6.65
CA SER A 197 -15.97 23.22 -7.89
C SER A 197 -16.98 22.25 -8.50
N THR A 198 -16.93 20.96 -8.13
CA THR A 198 -17.88 19.92 -8.57
C THR A 198 -18.95 19.61 -7.50
N LEU A 199 -18.64 19.86 -6.23
CA LEU A 199 -19.49 19.59 -5.07
C LEU A 199 -20.17 20.83 -4.46
N ASN A 200 -19.94 22.05 -4.97
CA ASN A 200 -20.62 23.24 -4.47
C ASN A 200 -22.15 23.10 -4.63
N GLY A 201 -22.91 23.35 -3.55
CA GLY A 201 -24.36 23.08 -3.52
C GLY A 201 -24.74 21.59 -3.47
N CYS A 202 -23.79 20.67 -3.27
CA CYS A 202 -24.10 19.28 -2.91
C CYS A 202 -24.66 19.22 -1.48
N TYR A 203 -25.55 18.27 -1.22
CA TYR A 203 -26.16 18.12 0.10
C TYR A 203 -25.10 17.78 1.17
N GLY A 204 -25.09 18.53 2.28
CA GLY A 204 -24.15 18.35 3.38
C GLY A 204 -22.70 18.77 3.09
N ILE A 205 -22.43 19.47 2.00
CA ILE A 205 -21.12 20.09 1.73
C ILE A 205 -21.26 21.61 1.93
N PRO A 206 -20.36 22.29 2.66
CA PRO A 206 -20.44 23.74 2.83
C PRO A 206 -20.20 24.47 1.49
N GLY A 207 -20.84 25.62 1.32
CA GLY A 207 -20.69 26.44 0.15
C GLY A 207 -19.32 27.13 0.11
N VAL A 208 -18.65 27.10 -1.04
CA VAL A 208 -17.52 27.98 -1.33
C VAL A 208 -18.04 29.19 -2.12
N HIS A 209 -17.81 30.38 -1.58
CA HIS A 209 -18.29 31.65 -2.15
C HIS A 209 -17.25 32.27 -3.07
N TYR A 210 -15.99 32.33 -2.61
CA TYR A 210 -14.87 32.91 -3.34
C TYR A 210 -13.62 32.04 -3.17
N LYS A 211 -12.74 32.07 -4.17
CA LYS A 211 -11.44 31.41 -4.13
C LYS A 211 -10.42 32.22 -4.94
N GLY A 212 -9.19 32.29 -4.46
CA GLY A 212 -8.13 33.03 -5.16
C GLY A 212 -6.79 32.95 -4.43
N ARG A 213 -5.78 33.62 -4.98
CA ARG A 213 -4.43 33.68 -4.38
C ARG A 213 -4.15 35.10 -3.91
N GLN A 214 -3.64 35.25 -2.69
CA GLN A 214 -3.18 36.53 -2.16
C GLN A 214 -1.83 36.33 -1.47
N GLY A 215 -0.82 37.06 -1.92
CA GLY A 215 0.58 36.75 -1.59
C GLY A 215 0.91 35.30 -1.93
N ASP A 216 1.53 34.60 -0.99
CA ASP A 216 1.93 33.19 -1.11
C ASP A 216 0.86 32.19 -0.65
N PHE A 217 -0.37 32.63 -0.39
CA PHE A 217 -1.48 31.75 0.02
C PHE A 217 -2.53 31.59 -1.06
N TYR A 218 -2.90 30.34 -1.31
CA TYR A 218 -4.19 29.97 -1.89
C TYR A 218 -5.25 30.04 -0.79
N ILE A 219 -6.37 30.72 -1.06
CA ILE A 219 -7.43 30.99 -0.09
C ILE A 219 -8.78 30.53 -0.62
N LEU A 220 -9.52 29.80 0.21
CA LEU A 220 -10.95 29.54 0.05
C LEU A 220 -11.74 30.39 1.06
N VAL A 221 -12.81 31.03 0.60
CA VAL A 221 -13.81 31.70 1.42
C VAL A 221 -15.10 30.86 1.36
N MET A 222 -15.52 30.32 2.50
CA MET A 222 -16.60 29.34 2.60
C MET A 222 -17.53 29.61 3.79
N ASP A 223 -18.69 28.94 3.81
CA ASP A 223 -19.67 29.05 4.88
C ASP A 223 -19.02 28.85 6.26
N MET A 224 -19.31 29.77 7.19
CA MET A 224 -18.93 29.61 8.59
C MET A 224 -19.88 28.60 9.27
N LEU A 225 -19.32 27.54 9.87
CA LEU A 225 -20.08 26.45 10.50
C LEU A 225 -20.00 26.49 12.04
N GLY A 226 -20.75 25.59 12.69
CA GLY A 226 -20.73 25.36 14.12
C GLY A 226 -19.67 24.35 14.57
N PRO A 227 -19.82 23.74 15.77
CA PRO A 227 -18.86 22.79 16.32
C PRO A 227 -18.78 21.49 15.53
N SER A 228 -17.64 20.80 15.60
CA SER A 228 -17.47 19.45 15.05
C SER A 228 -18.09 18.39 15.96
N LEU A 229 -18.35 17.18 15.44
CA LEU A 229 -18.78 16.05 16.27
C LEU A 229 -17.72 15.68 17.31
N TRP A 230 -16.44 15.99 17.07
CA TRP A 230 -15.37 15.85 18.07
C TRP A 230 -15.57 16.82 19.25
N ASP A 231 -15.91 18.08 18.98
CA ASP A 231 -16.13 19.09 20.02
C ASP A 231 -17.39 18.77 20.83
N VAL A 232 -18.47 18.38 20.15
CA VAL A 232 -19.72 17.94 20.79
C VAL A 232 -19.46 16.69 21.66
N TRP A 233 -18.73 15.70 21.16
CA TRP A 233 -18.39 14.47 21.91
C TRP A 233 -17.56 14.78 23.17
N ASN A 234 -16.63 15.74 23.12
CA ASN A 234 -15.92 16.18 24.33
C ASN A 234 -16.85 16.92 25.32
N SER A 235 -17.74 17.80 24.83
CA SER A 235 -18.71 18.51 25.69
C SER A 235 -19.71 17.59 26.40
N LEU A 236 -19.97 16.41 25.84
CA LEU A 236 -20.86 15.37 26.40
C LEU A 236 -20.12 14.36 27.30
N GLY A 237 -18.91 14.68 27.78
CA GLY A 237 -18.15 13.81 28.66
C GLY A 237 -17.57 12.57 27.97
N GLN A 238 -17.18 12.71 26.69
CA GLN A 238 -16.51 11.68 25.90
C GLN A 238 -17.35 10.42 25.62
N SER A 239 -18.69 10.58 25.57
CA SER A 239 -19.64 9.58 25.10
C SER A 239 -20.85 10.24 24.43
N MET A 240 -21.54 9.49 23.56
CA MET A 240 -22.82 9.89 22.95
C MET A 240 -23.84 8.77 23.07
N SER A 241 -25.11 9.12 23.32
CA SER A 241 -26.18 8.13 23.41
C SER A 241 -26.47 7.46 22.06
N PRO A 242 -26.96 6.21 22.05
CA PRO A 242 -27.34 5.51 20.82
C PRO A 242 -28.21 6.29 19.85
N SER A 243 -29.17 7.09 20.35
CA SER A 243 -30.08 7.87 19.49
C SER A 243 -29.37 9.06 18.83
N ILE A 244 -28.44 9.73 19.53
CA ILE A 244 -27.58 10.76 18.94
C ILE A 244 -26.76 10.13 17.81
N VAL A 245 -26.07 9.02 18.07
CA VAL A 245 -25.18 8.41 17.07
C VAL A 245 -25.97 7.75 15.92
N ALA A 246 -27.21 7.29 16.14
CA ALA A 246 -28.11 6.86 15.06
C ALA A 246 -28.52 8.02 14.14
N CYS A 247 -28.82 9.21 14.69
CA CYS A 247 -29.08 10.40 13.88
C CYS A 247 -27.84 10.84 13.09
N ILE A 248 -26.64 10.78 13.71
CA ILE A 248 -25.35 10.99 13.02
C ILE A 248 -25.20 9.98 11.87
N ALA A 249 -25.45 8.69 12.10
CA ALA A 249 -25.28 7.65 11.09
C ALA A 249 -26.14 7.91 9.85
N VAL A 250 -27.45 8.15 10.04
CA VAL A 250 -28.41 8.34 8.94
C VAL A 250 -28.09 9.57 8.10
N GLU A 251 -27.76 10.70 8.73
CA GLU A 251 -27.40 11.91 7.98
C GLU A 251 -26.02 11.76 7.32
N SER A 252 -25.01 11.20 8.00
CA SER A 252 -23.67 10.95 7.42
C SER A 252 -23.71 10.00 6.22
N ILE A 253 -24.50 8.92 6.26
CA ILE A 253 -24.70 8.01 5.11
C ILE A 253 -25.34 8.78 3.95
N SER A 254 -26.31 9.67 4.24
CA SER A 254 -26.99 10.49 3.22
C SER A 254 -26.05 11.50 2.56
N ILE A 255 -25.14 12.13 3.33
CA ILE A 255 -24.13 13.06 2.80
C ILE A 255 -23.10 12.29 1.94
N LEU A 256 -22.60 11.16 2.44
CA LEU A 256 -21.68 10.30 1.70
C LEU A 256 -22.32 9.79 0.39
N GLU A 257 -23.60 9.39 0.38
CA GLU A 257 -24.30 9.02 -0.85
C GLU A 257 -24.26 10.15 -1.90
N LYS A 258 -24.52 11.40 -1.51
CA LYS A 258 -24.53 12.50 -2.49
C LYS A 258 -23.12 12.83 -2.99
N LEU A 259 -22.10 12.79 -2.13
CA LEU A 259 -20.70 12.91 -2.50
C LEU A 259 -20.26 11.76 -3.45
N HIS A 260 -20.65 10.52 -3.14
CA HIS A 260 -20.43 9.34 -3.98
C HIS A 260 -21.14 9.48 -5.33
N SER A 261 -22.40 9.95 -5.37
CA SER A 261 -23.17 10.12 -6.62
C SER A 261 -22.45 11.02 -7.64
N LYS A 262 -21.75 12.06 -7.16
CA LYS A 262 -20.92 13.01 -7.92
C LYS A 262 -19.57 12.43 -8.38
N GLY A 263 -19.24 11.19 -8.00
CA GLY A 263 -18.07 10.45 -8.45
C GLY A 263 -16.83 10.56 -7.56
N PHE A 264 -16.93 11.19 -6.39
CA PHE A 264 -15.83 11.32 -5.43
C PHE A 264 -16.02 10.41 -4.21
N VAL A 265 -14.93 10.04 -3.55
CA VAL A 265 -14.87 9.49 -2.18
C VAL A 265 -14.14 10.50 -1.29
N HIS A 266 -14.44 10.50 0.01
CA HIS A 266 -13.91 11.47 0.97
C HIS A 266 -12.46 11.14 1.39
N GLY A 267 -12.20 9.88 1.74
CA GLY A 267 -10.87 9.38 2.10
C GLY A 267 -10.36 9.74 3.51
N ASP A 268 -11.08 10.60 4.25
CA ASP A 268 -10.78 10.94 5.64
C ASP A 268 -12.06 11.20 6.45
N VAL A 269 -12.92 10.19 6.56
CA VAL A 269 -14.16 10.25 7.36
C VAL A 269 -13.83 10.05 8.84
N LYS A 270 -14.16 11.05 9.67
CA LYS A 270 -13.83 11.12 11.11
C LYS A 270 -14.69 12.18 11.84
N PRO A 271 -14.81 12.16 13.18
CA PRO A 271 -15.60 13.13 13.94
C PRO A 271 -15.22 14.60 13.70
N GLU A 272 -13.94 14.88 13.52
CA GLU A 272 -13.41 16.24 13.33
C GLU A 272 -13.81 16.86 11.98
N ASN A 273 -14.15 16.04 10.97
CA ASN A 273 -14.53 16.47 9.63
C ASN A 273 -16.06 16.56 9.45
N PHE A 274 -16.85 16.24 10.47
CA PHE A 274 -18.30 16.44 10.48
C PHE A 274 -18.66 17.59 11.42
N LEU A 275 -19.24 18.67 10.89
CA LEU A 275 -19.61 19.87 11.64
C LEU A 275 -21.13 20.09 11.62
N LEU A 276 -21.65 20.67 12.70
CA LEU A 276 -23.02 21.19 12.75
C LEU A 276 -23.11 22.58 12.08
N GLY A 277 -24.33 23.03 11.79
CA GLY A 277 -24.56 24.44 11.43
C GLY A 277 -24.32 25.39 12.61
N GLN A 278 -24.31 26.69 12.34
CA GLN A 278 -24.11 27.70 13.40
C GLN A 278 -25.21 27.59 14.48
N PRO A 279 -24.87 27.64 15.79
CA PRO A 279 -25.85 27.73 16.87
C PRO A 279 -26.80 28.91 16.72
N GLY A 280 -28.08 28.73 17.04
CA GLY A 280 -29.11 29.76 16.87
C GLY A 280 -29.39 30.10 15.40
N SER A 281 -29.16 29.16 14.48
CA SER A 281 -29.57 29.24 13.07
C SER A 281 -30.55 28.11 12.73
N VAL A 282 -31.34 28.28 11.67
CA VAL A 282 -32.28 27.24 11.19
C VAL A 282 -31.59 25.92 10.79
N ASP A 283 -30.28 25.96 10.58
CA ASP A 283 -29.45 24.80 10.22
C ASP A 283 -28.55 24.31 11.38
N GLU A 284 -28.74 24.79 12.63
CA GLU A 284 -27.90 24.38 13.78
C GLU A 284 -27.85 22.86 14.00
N LYS A 285 -28.96 22.14 13.76
CA LYS A 285 -29.06 20.68 13.89
C LYS A 285 -28.62 19.91 12.63
N LYS A 286 -28.25 20.59 11.54
CA LYS A 286 -27.89 19.96 10.26
C LYS A 286 -26.40 19.63 10.25
N LEU A 287 -26.06 18.47 9.70
CA LEU A 287 -24.67 18.01 9.58
C LEU A 287 -24.05 18.43 8.23
N TYR A 288 -22.75 18.70 8.26
CA TYR A 288 -21.91 19.03 7.11
C TYR A 288 -20.61 18.22 7.14
N LEU A 289 -20.10 17.82 5.98
CA LEU A 289 -18.81 17.14 5.80
C LEU A 289 -17.79 18.11 5.17
N ILE A 290 -16.61 18.22 5.78
CA ILE A 290 -15.57 19.19 5.42
C ILE A 290 -14.19 18.53 5.17
N ASP A 291 -13.24 19.34 4.70
CA ASP A 291 -11.83 18.97 4.40
C ASP A 291 -11.67 17.95 3.25
N LEU A 292 -12.04 18.39 2.05
CA LEU A 292 -12.00 17.60 0.81
C LEU A 292 -10.56 17.45 0.24
N GLY A 293 -9.52 17.80 1.02
CA GLY A 293 -8.11 17.73 0.62
C GLY A 293 -7.57 16.33 0.35
N LEU A 294 -8.22 15.29 0.88
CA LEU A 294 -7.90 13.88 0.62
C LEU A 294 -8.89 13.20 -0.35
N ALA A 295 -9.92 13.90 -0.81
CA ALA A 295 -10.93 13.35 -1.68
C ALA A 295 -10.34 12.90 -3.03
N SER A 296 -10.92 11.85 -3.62
CA SER A 296 -10.45 11.28 -4.90
C SER A 296 -11.62 10.72 -5.71
N LYS A 297 -11.43 10.48 -7.01
CA LYS A 297 -12.49 9.92 -7.87
C LYS A 297 -12.56 8.41 -7.74
N TRP A 298 -13.77 7.86 -7.60
CA TRP A 298 -14.04 6.41 -7.69
C TRP A 298 -14.65 5.98 -9.03
N LYS A 299 -15.19 6.93 -9.81
CA LYS A 299 -15.59 6.72 -11.21
C LYS A 299 -15.06 7.82 -12.11
N GLU A 300 -14.86 7.48 -13.38
CA GLU A 300 -14.54 8.44 -14.41
C GLU A 300 -15.76 9.31 -14.77
N SER A 301 -15.51 10.58 -15.10
CA SER A 301 -16.56 11.58 -15.31
C SER A 301 -17.25 11.53 -16.69
N THR A 302 -16.69 10.81 -17.64
CA THR A 302 -17.18 10.68 -19.03
C THR A 302 -17.88 9.34 -19.25
N SER A 303 -17.23 8.23 -18.92
CA SER A 303 -17.76 6.87 -19.09
C SER A 303 -18.70 6.42 -17.94
N SER A 304 -18.65 7.09 -16.79
CA SER A 304 -19.19 6.59 -15.50
C SER A 304 -18.62 5.24 -15.04
N GLN A 305 -17.58 4.72 -15.70
CA GLN A 305 -16.91 3.48 -15.33
C GLN A 305 -16.17 3.64 -13.99
N HIS A 306 -16.13 2.58 -13.19
CA HIS A 306 -15.34 2.55 -11.96
C HIS A 306 -13.85 2.72 -12.27
N VAL A 307 -13.11 3.42 -11.42
CA VAL A 307 -11.64 3.51 -11.56
C VAL A 307 -10.99 2.14 -11.42
N GLU A 308 -9.88 1.94 -12.13
CA GLU A 308 -9.11 0.70 -12.09
C GLU A 308 -8.57 0.39 -10.68
N TYR A 309 -8.40 -0.90 -10.40
CA TYR A 309 -7.85 -1.38 -9.14
C TYR A 309 -6.32 -1.34 -9.16
N ASP A 310 -5.73 -0.59 -8.22
CA ASP A 310 -4.29 -0.65 -7.93
C ASP A 310 -4.00 -0.71 -6.42
N GLN A 311 -2.81 -1.22 -6.07
CA GLN A 311 -2.29 -1.27 -4.70
C GLN A 311 -0.86 -0.73 -4.64
N ARG A 312 -0.62 0.24 -3.75
CA ARG A 312 0.66 0.90 -3.50
C ARG A 312 0.98 0.89 -2.01
N PRO A 313 1.57 -0.21 -1.48
CA PRO A 313 1.75 -0.41 -0.03
C PRO A 313 2.62 0.62 0.71
N ASP A 314 3.21 1.60 0.01
CA ASP A 314 3.93 2.73 0.61
C ASP A 314 3.14 4.04 0.64
N ILE A 315 1.92 4.07 0.11
CA ILE A 315 1.02 5.23 0.10
C ILE A 315 -0.17 4.96 1.03
N PHE A 316 -0.11 5.54 2.23
CA PHE A 316 -1.25 5.63 3.14
C PHE A 316 -1.92 7.01 3.05
N ARG A 317 -3.23 7.10 3.28
CA ARG A 317 -4.03 8.33 3.31
C ARG A 317 -5.12 8.23 4.39
N GLY A 318 -5.60 9.39 4.85
CA GLY A 318 -6.61 9.51 5.90
C GLY A 318 -6.04 9.35 7.31
N THR A 319 -6.91 9.42 8.30
CA THR A 319 -6.56 9.36 9.72
C THR A 319 -6.48 7.91 10.19
N ILE A 320 -5.28 7.44 10.60
CA ILE A 320 -4.98 6.05 11.03
C ILE A 320 -6.07 5.44 11.94
N ARG A 321 -6.61 6.22 12.88
CA ARG A 321 -7.64 5.77 13.82
C ARG A 321 -8.91 5.28 13.10
N TYR A 322 -9.36 5.99 12.07
CA TYR A 322 -10.65 5.80 11.40
C TYR A 322 -10.57 5.19 9.99
N ALA A 323 -9.44 5.29 9.29
CA ALA A 323 -9.30 4.81 7.89
C ALA A 323 -9.60 3.30 7.71
N SER A 324 -10.05 2.91 6.51
CA SER A 324 -10.32 1.50 6.17
C SER A 324 -9.06 0.63 6.15
N VAL A 325 -9.22 -0.69 6.25
CA VAL A 325 -8.10 -1.64 6.07
C VAL A 325 -7.54 -1.59 4.64
N HIS A 326 -8.37 -1.27 3.64
CA HIS A 326 -7.90 -1.15 2.26
C HIS A 326 -7.01 0.10 2.10
N ALA A 327 -7.36 1.22 2.75
CA ALA A 327 -6.51 2.41 2.83
C ALA A 327 -5.19 2.15 3.57
N HIS A 328 -5.22 1.39 4.68
CA HIS A 328 -3.99 0.92 5.34
C HIS A 328 -3.10 0.05 4.46
N LEU A 329 -3.70 -0.78 3.60
CA LEU A 329 -3.01 -1.61 2.61
C LEU A 329 -2.59 -0.83 1.36
N GLY A 330 -2.86 0.48 1.28
CA GLY A 330 -2.52 1.33 0.14
C GLY A 330 -3.28 1.01 -1.15
N ARG A 331 -4.47 0.40 -1.03
CA ARG A 331 -5.36 0.11 -2.16
C ARG A 331 -6.03 1.39 -2.67
N THR A 332 -6.47 1.35 -3.92
CA THR A 332 -7.30 2.42 -4.50
C THR A 332 -8.57 2.59 -3.68
N GLY A 333 -8.91 3.84 -3.33
CA GLY A 333 -10.07 4.16 -2.50
C GLY A 333 -11.38 4.10 -3.27
N SER A 334 -12.43 3.66 -2.60
CA SER A 334 -13.75 3.34 -3.17
C SER A 334 -14.89 3.59 -2.18
N ARG A 335 -16.14 3.43 -2.63
CA ARG A 335 -17.34 3.79 -1.84
C ARG A 335 -17.42 3.06 -0.48
N ARG A 336 -16.91 1.82 -0.40
CA ARG A 336 -16.84 1.04 0.86
C ARG A 336 -15.90 1.66 1.90
N ASP A 337 -14.86 2.37 1.48
CA ASP A 337 -13.81 2.87 2.37
C ASP A 337 -14.29 4.01 3.26
N ASP A 338 -15.11 4.91 2.71
CA ASP A 338 -15.76 5.96 3.49
C ASP A 338 -16.81 5.38 4.47
N LEU A 339 -17.53 4.33 4.06
CA LEU A 339 -18.56 3.68 4.88
C LEU A 339 -17.97 2.82 6.02
N GLU A 340 -16.87 2.11 5.77
CA GLU A 340 -16.08 1.43 6.81
C GLU A 340 -15.49 2.45 7.80
N SER A 341 -14.96 3.57 7.28
CA SER A 341 -14.42 4.65 8.13
C SER A 341 -15.52 5.34 8.94
N LEU A 342 -16.74 5.46 8.40
CA LEU A 342 -17.92 5.89 9.13
C LEU A 342 -18.30 4.88 10.23
N ALA A 343 -18.27 3.57 9.97
CA ALA A 343 -18.57 2.56 11.00
C ALA A 343 -17.61 2.67 12.20
N TYR A 344 -16.31 2.81 11.94
CA TYR A 344 -15.31 3.05 12.99
C TYR A 344 -15.51 4.41 13.69
N THR A 345 -15.98 5.43 12.98
CA THR A 345 -16.34 6.75 13.54
C THR A 345 -17.54 6.67 14.48
N LEU A 346 -18.63 6.01 14.09
CA LEU A 346 -19.84 5.87 14.91
C LEU A 346 -19.56 5.05 16.18
N ILE A 347 -18.81 3.95 16.06
CA ILE A 347 -18.45 3.10 17.21
C ILE A 347 -17.50 3.85 18.16
N PHE A 348 -16.63 4.74 17.65
CA PHE A 348 -15.82 5.63 18.50
C PHE A 348 -16.71 6.58 19.31
N LEU A 349 -17.69 7.24 18.70
CA LEU A 349 -18.59 8.18 19.39
C LEU A 349 -19.41 7.51 20.50
N LEU A 350 -19.80 6.25 20.32
CA LEU A 350 -20.49 5.45 21.35
C LEU A 350 -19.59 4.99 22.50
N LYS A 351 -18.37 4.52 22.19
CA LYS A 351 -17.51 3.79 23.15
C LYS A 351 -16.36 4.61 23.71
N GLY A 352 -16.13 5.82 23.18
CA GLY A 352 -15.00 6.70 23.43
C GLY A 352 -13.62 6.16 23.01
N ARG A 353 -13.53 4.89 22.60
CA ARG A 353 -12.27 4.23 22.19
C ARG A 353 -12.48 3.10 21.18
N LEU A 354 -11.44 2.83 20.40
CA LEU A 354 -11.33 1.73 19.45
C LEU A 354 -10.20 0.76 19.87
N PRO A 355 -10.28 -0.56 19.60
CA PRO A 355 -9.30 -1.56 20.05
C PRO A 355 -7.87 -1.45 19.49
N TRP A 356 -7.55 -0.39 18.73
CA TRP A 356 -6.28 -0.15 18.04
C TRP A 356 -5.69 1.25 18.32
N GLN A 357 -6.13 1.92 19.39
CA GLN A 357 -5.41 3.09 19.92
C GLN A 357 -4.16 2.66 20.72
N GLY A 358 -3.22 3.58 20.92
CA GLY A 358 -2.01 3.37 21.72
C GLY A 358 -0.76 2.92 20.93
N TYR A 359 -0.89 2.40 19.70
CA TYR A 359 0.27 2.11 18.86
C TYR A 359 1.04 3.38 18.48
N GLN A 360 2.38 3.33 18.48
CA GLN A 360 3.29 4.43 18.12
C GLN A 360 4.44 3.94 17.22
N GLY A 361 5.20 4.87 16.63
CA GLY A 361 6.33 4.60 15.73
C GLY A 361 5.95 4.38 14.25
N ASP A 362 6.95 4.23 13.38
CA ASP A 362 6.78 4.16 11.91
C ASP A 362 5.87 3.01 11.44
N ASN A 363 5.76 1.93 12.23
CA ASN A 363 4.91 0.78 11.94
C ASN A 363 3.47 0.91 12.49
N LYS A 364 3.10 2.05 13.13
CA LYS A 364 1.76 2.34 13.69
C LYS A 364 0.63 1.97 12.72
N SER A 365 0.75 2.33 11.44
CA SER A 365 -0.28 2.00 10.42
C SER A 365 -0.41 0.49 10.16
N PHE A 366 0.70 -0.25 10.11
CA PHE A 366 0.70 -1.71 9.95
C PHE A 366 0.08 -2.41 11.18
N LEU A 367 0.46 -1.99 12.39
CA LEU A 367 -0.06 -2.56 13.64
C LEU A 367 -1.56 -2.31 13.80
N VAL A 368 -2.02 -1.10 13.47
CA VAL A 368 -3.46 -0.75 13.44
C VAL A 368 -4.20 -1.59 12.41
N CYS A 369 -3.66 -1.77 11.20
CA CYS A 369 -4.29 -2.63 10.18
C CYS A 369 -4.40 -4.09 10.65
N LYS A 370 -3.30 -4.65 11.19
CA LYS A 370 -3.28 -6.00 11.77
C LYS A 370 -4.34 -6.16 12.86
N LYS A 371 -4.48 -5.17 13.76
CA LYS A 371 -5.47 -5.19 14.84
C LYS A 371 -6.91 -5.03 14.34
N LYS A 372 -7.16 -4.16 13.36
CA LYS A 372 -8.46 -4.03 12.67
C LYS A 372 -8.90 -5.36 12.04
N MET A 373 -8.01 -6.01 11.29
CA MET A 373 -8.30 -7.27 10.62
C MET A 373 -8.39 -8.48 11.56
N ALA A 374 -7.89 -8.36 12.79
CA ALA A 374 -8.03 -9.35 13.86
C ALA A 374 -9.20 -9.06 14.83
N THR A 375 -10.02 -8.04 14.58
CA THR A 375 -11.14 -7.65 15.45
C THR A 375 -12.46 -7.87 14.72
N SER A 376 -13.32 -8.76 15.22
CA SER A 376 -14.61 -9.05 14.60
C SER A 376 -15.68 -7.99 14.87
N PRO A 377 -16.77 -7.92 14.08
CA PRO A 377 -17.91 -7.07 14.39
C PRO A 377 -18.54 -7.37 15.76
N GLU A 378 -18.59 -8.64 16.19
CA GLU A 378 -19.01 -9.02 17.55
C GLU A 378 -18.12 -8.40 18.63
N MET A 379 -16.80 -8.53 18.49
CA MET A 379 -15.84 -7.98 19.46
C MET A 379 -15.84 -6.44 19.45
N MET A 380 -15.99 -5.84 18.26
CA MET A 380 -16.01 -4.40 18.06
C MET A 380 -17.26 -3.76 18.66
N CYS A 381 -18.44 -4.29 18.30
CA CYS A 381 -19.75 -3.82 18.72
C CYS A 381 -20.28 -4.53 19.99
N CYS A 382 -19.41 -5.19 20.75
CA CYS A 382 -19.74 -5.74 22.06
C CYS A 382 -20.32 -4.62 22.96
N PHE A 383 -21.50 -4.86 23.55
CA PHE A 383 -22.33 -3.89 24.28
C PHE A 383 -22.84 -2.67 23.47
N CYS A 384 -22.77 -2.70 22.14
CA CYS A 384 -23.45 -1.72 21.28
C CYS A 384 -24.80 -2.26 20.78
N PRO A 385 -25.79 -1.39 20.49
CA PRO A 385 -27.02 -1.81 19.83
C PRO A 385 -26.78 -2.50 18.48
N ALA A 386 -27.61 -3.50 18.17
CA ALA A 386 -27.48 -4.34 16.97
C ALA A 386 -27.30 -3.58 15.64
N PRO A 387 -27.96 -2.43 15.38
CA PRO A 387 -27.74 -1.64 14.15
C PRO A 387 -26.27 -1.30 13.87
N PHE A 388 -25.47 -1.00 14.90
CA PHE A 388 -24.05 -0.67 14.72
C PHE A 388 -23.22 -1.91 14.36
N LYS A 389 -23.60 -3.09 14.86
CA LYS A 389 -22.99 -4.36 14.45
C LYS A 389 -23.32 -4.65 12.98
N HIS A 390 -24.61 -4.62 12.62
CA HIS A 390 -25.07 -4.95 11.28
C HIS A 390 -24.54 -3.96 10.23
N PHE A 391 -24.46 -2.67 10.54
CA PHE A 391 -23.83 -1.69 9.66
C PHE A 391 -22.36 -2.02 9.41
N LEU A 392 -21.60 -2.36 10.46
CA LEU A 392 -20.20 -2.79 10.33
C LEU A 392 -20.07 -4.11 9.55
N GLU A 393 -20.96 -5.08 9.77
CA GLU A 393 -21.00 -6.35 9.03
C GLU A 393 -21.26 -6.15 7.53
N GLU A 394 -22.23 -5.30 7.15
CA GLU A 394 -22.54 -5.01 5.76
C GLU A 394 -21.37 -4.29 5.07
N VAL A 395 -20.89 -3.16 5.62
CA VAL A 395 -19.91 -2.31 4.92
C VAL A 395 -18.54 -2.97 4.78
N THR A 396 -18.16 -3.86 5.72
CA THR A 396 -16.85 -4.53 5.69
C THR A 396 -16.77 -5.73 4.73
N ASN A 397 -17.90 -6.15 4.14
CA ASN A 397 -17.97 -7.21 3.11
C ASN A 397 -18.18 -6.68 1.68
N LEU A 398 -18.40 -5.36 1.49
CA LEU A 398 -18.55 -4.74 0.16
C LEU A 398 -17.30 -4.96 -0.72
N LYS A 399 -17.50 -5.22 -2.01
CA LYS A 399 -16.43 -5.26 -3.02
C LYS A 399 -15.99 -3.84 -3.43
N PHE A 400 -14.84 -3.74 -4.09
CA PHE A 400 -14.24 -2.47 -4.52
C PHE A 400 -15.17 -1.62 -5.41
N ASP A 401 -15.84 -2.27 -6.35
CA ASP A 401 -16.71 -1.67 -7.37
C ASP A 401 -18.20 -1.72 -7.03
N GLU A 402 -18.57 -2.35 -5.92
CA GLU A 402 -19.97 -2.54 -5.50
C GLU A 402 -20.68 -1.20 -5.22
N GLU A 403 -21.96 -1.13 -5.56
CA GLU A 403 -22.81 0.01 -5.22
C GLU A 403 -23.50 -0.23 -3.87
N PRO A 404 -23.16 0.55 -2.82
CA PRO A 404 -23.78 0.34 -1.52
C PRO A 404 -25.29 0.58 -1.58
N ASN A 405 -26.08 -0.26 -0.91
CA ASN A 405 -27.51 -0.01 -0.71
C ASN A 405 -27.70 1.00 0.45
N TYR A 406 -27.43 2.28 0.17
CA TYR A 406 -27.50 3.37 1.16
C TYR A 406 -28.86 3.41 1.89
N SER A 407 -29.96 3.11 1.20
CA SER A 407 -31.31 2.96 1.79
C SER A 407 -31.37 1.86 2.86
N LYS A 408 -30.84 0.66 2.58
CA LYS A 408 -30.76 -0.44 3.58
C LYS A 408 -29.85 -0.07 4.74
N LEU A 409 -28.71 0.57 4.46
CA LEU A 409 -27.76 1.01 5.49
C LEU A 409 -28.35 2.08 6.43
N ILE A 410 -29.23 2.95 5.91
CA ILE A 410 -30.02 3.91 6.70
C ILE A 410 -31.08 3.18 7.54
N SER A 411 -31.84 2.26 6.94
CA SER A 411 -32.99 1.63 7.62
C SER A 411 -32.60 0.79 8.83
N LEU A 412 -31.34 0.32 8.92
CA LEU A 412 -30.79 -0.32 10.13
C LEU A 412 -30.99 0.54 11.40
N PHE A 413 -30.93 1.86 11.29
CA PHE A 413 -30.92 2.77 12.43
C PHE A 413 -32.31 3.31 12.81
N GLU A 414 -33.37 3.02 12.05
CA GLU A 414 -34.71 3.59 12.26
C GLU A 414 -35.27 3.32 13.67
N SER A 415 -34.99 2.14 14.24
CA SER A 415 -35.43 1.75 15.60
C SER A 415 -34.76 2.51 16.74
N LEU A 416 -33.74 3.33 16.46
CA LEU A 416 -33.02 4.16 17.44
C LEU A 416 -33.33 5.66 17.30
N ILE A 417 -34.16 6.05 16.34
CA ILE A 417 -34.43 7.45 16.01
C ILE A 417 -35.75 7.89 16.64
N GLU A 418 -35.67 8.97 17.42
CA GLU A 418 -36.84 9.63 18.02
C GLU A 418 -37.90 9.98 16.95
N PRO A 419 -39.15 9.46 17.04
CA PRO A 419 -40.21 9.77 16.08
C PRO A 419 -40.53 11.27 15.97
N VAL A 420 -40.44 12.03 17.06
CA VAL A 420 -40.74 13.46 17.10
C VAL A 420 -39.57 14.29 16.56
N THR A 421 -39.69 14.75 15.31
CA THR A 421 -38.61 15.47 14.57
C THR A 421 -38.00 16.65 15.32
N SER A 422 -38.76 17.40 16.12
CA SER A 422 -38.23 18.55 16.89
C SER A 422 -37.31 18.14 18.05
N LEU A 423 -37.58 16.98 18.66
CA LEU A 423 -36.78 16.42 19.77
C LEU A 423 -35.46 15.79 19.29
N ARG A 424 -35.33 15.46 18.00
CA ARG A 424 -34.08 14.89 17.45
C ARG A 424 -32.88 15.81 17.73
N PRO A 425 -31.71 15.27 18.12
CA PRO A 425 -30.51 16.06 18.34
C PRO A 425 -29.92 16.58 17.02
N ILE A 426 -30.08 15.81 15.93
CA ILE A 426 -29.58 16.12 14.58
C ILE A 426 -30.72 15.94 13.58
N ARG A 427 -30.74 16.80 12.56
CA ARG A 427 -31.72 16.81 11.47
C ARG A 427 -31.31 15.82 10.39
N ILE A 428 -32.24 14.96 9.97
CA ILE A 428 -32.00 13.80 9.08
C ILE A 428 -32.71 13.93 7.73
N ASP A 429 -32.84 15.16 7.21
CA ASP A 429 -33.57 15.46 5.97
C ASP A 429 -32.95 14.77 4.73
N GLY A 430 -31.66 14.42 4.78
CA GLY A 430 -30.97 13.73 3.70
C GLY A 430 -31.65 12.40 3.38
N ALA A 431 -31.95 11.61 4.41
CA ALA A 431 -32.56 10.29 4.29
C ALA A 431 -34.00 10.34 3.77
N LEU A 432 -34.79 11.33 4.19
CA LEU A 432 -36.15 11.53 3.68
C LEU A 432 -36.16 11.78 2.16
N LYS A 433 -35.13 12.47 1.65
CA LYS A 433 -34.93 12.74 0.21
C LYS A 433 -34.31 11.55 -0.55
N VAL A 434 -33.76 10.56 0.14
CA VAL A 434 -33.35 9.26 -0.44
C VAL A 434 -34.57 8.36 -0.61
N GLY A 435 -35.35 8.15 0.45
CA GLY A 435 -36.48 7.22 0.50
C GLY A 435 -37.68 7.57 -0.40
N GLN A 436 -37.74 8.77 -1.00
CA GLN A 436 -38.80 9.16 -1.93
C GLN A 436 -38.50 8.86 -3.41
N LYS A 437 -37.24 8.61 -3.80
CA LYS A 437 -36.87 8.37 -5.23
C LYS A 437 -36.84 6.89 -5.65
N ARG A 438 -36.96 5.97 -4.71
CA ARG A 438 -37.33 4.56 -4.93
C ARG A 438 -38.40 4.27 -3.88
N GLY A 439 -39.58 3.84 -4.30
CA GLY A 439 -40.72 3.65 -3.40
C GLY A 439 -40.42 2.68 -2.26
N ARG A 440 -41.17 2.78 -1.16
CA ARG A 440 -41.11 1.86 -0.01
C ARG A 440 -41.42 0.42 -0.46
N LEU A 441 -40.38 -0.30 -0.90
CA LEU A 441 -40.34 -1.74 -0.79
C LEU A 441 -40.26 -2.07 0.70
N LEU A 442 -41.30 -2.73 1.20
CA LEU A 442 -41.22 -3.46 2.45
C LEU A 442 -40.19 -4.57 2.23
N ILE A 443 -38.96 -4.34 2.71
CA ILE A 443 -37.93 -5.37 2.73
C ILE A 443 -38.32 -6.31 3.87
N ASN A 444 -39.00 -7.41 3.54
CA ASN A 444 -39.15 -8.53 4.46
C ASN A 444 -37.74 -8.93 4.94
N VAL A 445 -37.55 -8.92 6.26
CA VAL A 445 -36.35 -9.49 6.89
C VAL A 445 -36.59 -11.00 7.04
N GLU A 446 -36.88 -11.64 5.92
CA GLU A 446 -36.95 -13.10 5.80
C GLU A 446 -35.55 -13.62 5.42
N GLU A 447 -35.21 -14.79 5.95
CA GLU A 447 -33.83 -15.23 6.05
C GLU A 447 -33.31 -15.76 4.71
N ASP A 448 -32.49 -14.94 4.03
CA ASP A 448 -31.67 -15.35 2.89
C ASP A 448 -30.51 -16.24 3.38
N GLU A 449 -30.88 -17.45 3.83
CA GLU A 449 -30.06 -18.56 4.35
C GLU A 449 -29.15 -19.19 3.27
N GLN A 450 -28.44 -18.35 2.52
CA GLN A 450 -27.21 -18.75 1.86
C GLN A 450 -26.04 -18.29 2.73
N PRO A 451 -25.09 -19.18 3.09
CA PRO A 451 -23.92 -18.81 3.89
C PRO A 451 -22.97 -17.93 3.06
N LYS A 452 -23.29 -16.63 3.00
CA LYS A 452 -22.47 -15.56 2.43
C LYS A 452 -21.12 -15.61 3.13
N LYS A 453 -20.13 -16.16 2.44
CA LYS A 453 -18.79 -16.43 2.97
C LYS A 453 -18.26 -15.17 3.65
N LYS A 454 -18.07 -15.20 4.98
CA LYS A 454 -17.58 -14.07 5.77
C LYS A 454 -16.15 -13.74 5.33
N VAL A 455 -16.02 -12.84 4.34
CA VAL A 455 -14.79 -12.61 3.53
C VAL A 455 -13.55 -12.27 4.37
N ARG A 456 -13.79 -11.85 5.61
CA ARG A 456 -12.83 -11.09 6.44
C ARG A 456 -12.54 -11.73 7.80
N LEU A 457 -13.19 -12.85 8.15
CA LEU A 457 -13.17 -13.37 9.52
C LEU A 457 -13.18 -14.91 9.63
N GLY A 458 -12.32 -15.60 8.89
CA GLY A 458 -11.92 -16.96 9.24
C GLY A 458 -10.90 -16.97 10.41
N SER A 459 -10.76 -18.11 11.07
CA SER A 459 -9.66 -18.32 12.03
C SER A 459 -8.29 -18.25 11.32
N PRO A 460 -7.23 -17.74 11.99
CA PRO A 460 -5.88 -17.76 11.42
C PRO A 460 -5.39 -19.20 11.15
N ALA A 461 -5.24 -19.57 9.89
CA ALA A 461 -4.60 -20.82 9.49
C ALA A 461 -3.19 -20.54 8.95
N THR A 462 -2.36 -21.58 8.91
CA THR A 462 -1.19 -21.62 8.02
C THR A 462 -1.41 -22.74 7.03
N GLN A 463 -1.23 -22.46 5.74
CA GLN A 463 -1.52 -23.38 4.66
C GLN A 463 -0.45 -23.29 3.58
N TRP A 464 -0.33 -24.37 2.82
CA TRP A 464 0.34 -24.36 1.53
C TRP A 464 -0.49 -23.57 0.55
N ILE A 465 0.13 -22.57 -0.07
CA ILE A 465 -0.39 -21.89 -1.25
C ILE A 465 0.39 -22.43 -2.44
N SER A 466 -0.32 -23.02 -3.40
CA SER A 466 0.27 -23.59 -4.61
C SER A 466 -0.35 -22.95 -5.85
N VAL A 467 0.52 -22.53 -6.77
CA VAL A 467 0.15 -21.96 -8.06
C VAL A 467 0.53 -22.95 -9.15
N TYR A 468 -0.45 -23.31 -9.97
CA TYR A 468 -0.29 -24.19 -11.12
C TYR A 468 -0.43 -23.35 -12.40
N ASN A 469 0.48 -23.54 -13.35
CA ASN A 469 0.35 -22.98 -14.69
C ASN A 469 0.21 -24.13 -15.67
N ALA A 470 -0.65 -23.96 -16.68
CA ALA A 470 -0.72 -24.92 -17.78
C ALA A 470 0.56 -24.82 -18.63
N ARG A 471 1.04 -25.97 -19.11
CA ARG A 471 2.23 -26.08 -19.96
C ARG A 471 2.05 -27.20 -20.97
N ARG A 472 2.92 -27.25 -21.99
CA ARG A 472 3.11 -28.47 -22.78
C ARG A 472 3.53 -29.62 -21.85
N PRO A 473 3.12 -30.88 -22.12
CA PRO A 473 3.46 -32.03 -21.30
C PRO A 473 4.96 -32.10 -20.97
N MET A 474 5.29 -32.13 -19.68
CA MET A 474 6.67 -32.21 -19.20
C MET A 474 6.80 -33.12 -17.97
N LYS A 475 8.00 -33.65 -17.75
CA LYS A 475 8.35 -34.39 -16.53
C LYS A 475 8.57 -33.37 -15.40
N GLN A 476 7.72 -33.43 -14.37
CA GLN A 476 7.85 -32.70 -13.11
C GLN A 476 7.94 -33.73 -11.97
N ARG A 477 8.76 -33.44 -10.95
CA ARG A 477 8.90 -34.22 -9.72
C ARG A 477 8.75 -33.28 -8.52
N TYR A 478 8.13 -33.77 -7.45
CA TYR A 478 8.10 -33.07 -6.17
C TYR A 478 8.66 -33.95 -5.06
N HIS A 479 9.29 -33.32 -4.08
CA HIS A 479 9.62 -33.88 -2.78
C HIS A 479 9.17 -32.89 -1.70
N TYR A 480 8.70 -33.40 -0.56
CA TYR A 480 8.23 -32.58 0.57
C TYR A 480 8.56 -33.29 1.88
N ASN A 481 8.50 -32.55 3.00
CA ASN A 481 8.98 -33.00 4.31
C ASN A 481 10.47 -33.42 4.28
N VAL A 482 11.29 -32.77 3.42
CA VAL A 482 12.70 -33.09 3.23
C VAL A 482 13.54 -32.41 4.31
N THR A 483 14.37 -33.18 5.03
CA THR A 483 15.37 -32.67 5.96
C THR A 483 16.69 -32.37 5.24
N ASP A 484 17.53 -31.51 5.84
CA ASP A 484 18.83 -31.09 5.28
C ASP A 484 19.70 -32.30 4.87
N ALA A 485 19.78 -33.32 5.72
CA ALA A 485 20.53 -34.56 5.46
C ALA A 485 20.02 -35.37 4.25
N ARG A 486 18.75 -35.22 3.86
CA ARG A 486 18.16 -35.92 2.70
C ARG A 486 18.12 -35.06 1.44
N LEU A 487 18.28 -33.75 1.55
CA LEU A 487 18.24 -32.82 0.41
C LEU A 487 19.16 -33.24 -0.73
N ARG A 488 20.42 -33.59 -0.40
CA ARG A 488 21.43 -34.01 -1.39
C ARG A 488 20.96 -35.19 -2.24
N GLN A 489 20.48 -36.26 -1.61
CA GLN A 489 20.01 -37.47 -2.30
C GLN A 489 18.86 -37.17 -3.29
N HIS A 490 17.95 -36.26 -2.92
CA HIS A 490 16.85 -35.86 -3.79
C HIS A 490 17.32 -35.02 -4.99
N VAL A 491 18.30 -34.14 -4.79
CA VAL A 491 18.83 -33.27 -5.86
C VAL A 491 19.70 -34.05 -6.83
N GLU A 492 20.60 -34.92 -6.36
CA GLU A 492 21.44 -35.79 -7.20
C GLU A 492 20.58 -36.69 -8.09
N LYS A 493 19.61 -37.40 -7.51
CA LYS A 493 18.65 -38.23 -8.26
C LYS A 493 17.75 -37.42 -9.20
N GLY A 494 17.49 -36.15 -8.92
CA GLY A 494 16.79 -35.26 -9.84
C GLY A 494 17.63 -34.91 -11.07
N ASN A 495 18.90 -34.57 -10.85
CA ASN A 495 19.86 -34.24 -11.91
C ASN A 495 20.11 -35.45 -12.84
N GLU A 496 20.26 -36.66 -12.29
CA GLU A 496 20.34 -37.92 -13.05
C GLU A 496 19.12 -38.13 -13.97
N ASP A 497 17.93 -37.77 -13.48
CA ASP A 497 16.65 -37.86 -14.20
C ASP A 497 16.43 -36.72 -15.22
N GLY A 498 17.38 -35.79 -15.38
CA GLY A 498 17.28 -34.60 -16.24
C GLY A 498 16.34 -33.51 -15.68
N LEU A 499 16.14 -33.47 -14.37
CA LEU A 499 15.24 -32.53 -13.68
C LEU A 499 16.04 -31.53 -12.84
N PHE A 500 15.80 -30.24 -13.06
CA PHE A 500 16.41 -29.17 -12.26
C PHE A 500 15.38 -28.52 -11.34
N ILE A 501 15.82 -28.11 -10.15
CA ILE A 501 14.97 -27.45 -9.16
C ILE A 501 14.42 -26.13 -9.74
N SER A 502 13.10 -26.04 -9.89
CA SER A 502 12.40 -24.86 -10.42
C SER A 502 11.81 -23.99 -9.30
N CYS A 503 11.35 -24.61 -8.21
CA CYS A 503 10.82 -23.93 -7.04
C CYS A 503 11.24 -24.68 -5.76
N VAL A 504 11.57 -23.92 -4.71
CA VAL A 504 11.71 -24.43 -3.34
C VAL A 504 10.81 -23.65 -2.39
N ALA A 505 10.34 -24.32 -1.34
CA ALA A 505 9.59 -23.74 -0.24
C ALA A 505 9.94 -24.46 1.06
N SER A 506 9.51 -23.92 2.21
CA SER A 506 9.61 -24.60 3.50
C SER A 506 8.29 -24.52 4.25
N ALA A 507 7.96 -25.57 5.01
CA ALA A 507 7.00 -25.49 6.10
C ALA A 507 7.74 -25.87 7.39
N THR A 508 7.58 -25.05 8.43
CA THR A 508 8.40 -25.06 9.65
C THR A 508 9.90 -25.11 9.34
N ASN A 509 10.55 -26.27 9.49
CA ASN A 509 11.97 -26.50 9.21
C ASN A 509 12.20 -27.64 8.19
N LEU A 510 11.20 -27.91 7.34
CA LEU A 510 11.25 -28.97 6.34
C LEU A 510 11.06 -28.41 4.92
N TRP A 511 11.88 -28.85 3.98
CA TRP A 511 11.85 -28.34 2.61
C TRP A 511 10.81 -29.06 1.75
N ALA A 512 10.25 -28.30 0.80
CA ALA A 512 9.59 -28.81 -0.39
C ALA A 512 10.38 -28.37 -1.63
N LEU A 513 10.58 -29.30 -2.56
CA LEU A 513 11.38 -29.17 -3.77
C LEU A 513 10.52 -29.54 -4.96
N ILE A 514 10.44 -28.65 -5.96
CA ILE A 514 9.82 -28.91 -7.26
C ILE A 514 10.92 -28.92 -8.31
N MET A 515 10.96 -29.96 -9.15
CA MET A 515 12.02 -30.19 -10.13
C MET A 515 11.42 -30.49 -11.51
N ASP A 516 11.82 -29.72 -12.52
CA ASP A 516 11.24 -29.76 -13.87
C ASP A 516 12.30 -30.07 -14.93
N ALA A 517 11.90 -30.80 -15.98
CA ALA A 517 12.66 -30.88 -17.23
C ALA A 517 12.59 -29.57 -18.03
N GLY A 518 11.52 -28.78 -17.86
CA GLY A 518 11.22 -27.58 -18.62
C GLY A 518 11.83 -26.27 -18.12
N THR A 519 12.94 -26.30 -17.37
CA THR A 519 13.56 -25.08 -16.80
C THR A 519 14.42 -24.30 -17.79
N GLY A 520 15.07 -24.98 -18.74
CA GLY A 520 16.14 -24.41 -19.56
C GLY A 520 17.46 -24.17 -18.81
N PHE A 521 17.59 -24.64 -17.56
CA PHE A 521 18.85 -24.58 -16.82
C PHE A 521 19.82 -25.65 -17.34
N CYS A 522 21.14 -25.40 -17.19
CA CYS A 522 22.19 -26.33 -17.64
C CYS A 522 23.13 -26.79 -16.51
N SER A 523 23.04 -26.17 -15.33
CA SER A 523 23.80 -26.53 -14.13
C SER A 523 23.20 -25.77 -12.94
N GLN A 524 23.19 -26.40 -11.76
CA GLN A 524 22.73 -25.79 -10.51
C GLN A 524 23.74 -26.01 -9.38
N VAL A 525 23.77 -25.06 -8.45
CA VAL A 525 24.40 -25.18 -7.13
C VAL A 525 23.40 -24.74 -6.06
N TYR A 526 23.51 -25.28 -4.86
CA TYR A 526 22.66 -24.88 -3.74
C TYR A 526 23.45 -24.87 -2.43
N GLU A 527 22.94 -24.11 -1.46
CA GLU A 527 23.43 -24.07 -0.08
C GLU A 527 22.23 -24.11 0.87
N VAL A 528 22.33 -24.91 1.94
CA VAL A 528 21.52 -24.73 3.15
C VAL A 528 22.42 -24.05 4.16
N SER A 529 22.05 -22.84 4.59
CA SER A 529 22.82 -22.06 5.56
C SER A 529 21.94 -21.64 6.74
N PRO A 530 22.45 -21.68 7.99
CA PRO A 530 21.76 -21.09 9.14
C PRO A 530 21.63 -19.55 9.01
N VAL A 531 22.40 -18.92 8.12
CA VAL A 531 22.32 -17.49 7.83
C VAL A 531 21.33 -17.24 6.68
N PHE A 532 20.21 -16.58 7.00
CA PHE A 532 19.19 -16.21 6.01
C PHE A 532 19.75 -15.40 4.83
N LEU A 533 19.74 -16.01 3.64
CA LEU A 533 20.34 -15.51 2.40
C LEU A 533 21.83 -15.14 2.56
N HIS A 534 22.61 -16.13 2.98
CA HIS A 534 24.06 -16.10 3.18
C HIS A 534 24.81 -15.37 2.06
N LYS A 535 25.35 -14.19 2.41
CA LYS A 535 25.86 -13.20 1.46
C LYS A 535 27.08 -13.68 0.69
N GLU A 536 28.02 -14.32 1.36
CA GLU A 536 29.37 -14.54 0.82
C GLU A 536 29.35 -15.65 -0.23
N TRP A 537 28.65 -16.76 0.07
CA TRP A 537 28.36 -17.80 -0.90
C TRP A 537 27.58 -17.28 -2.12
N ILE A 538 26.53 -16.47 -1.93
CA ILE A 538 25.77 -15.86 -3.04
C ILE A 538 26.68 -15.01 -3.94
N MET A 539 27.60 -14.24 -3.37
CA MET A 539 28.54 -13.42 -4.15
C MET A 539 29.55 -14.26 -4.93
N GLU A 540 30.12 -15.29 -4.30
CA GLU A 540 31.02 -16.26 -4.94
C GLU A 540 30.34 -16.96 -6.14
N GLN A 541 29.09 -17.40 -5.98
CA GLN A 541 28.35 -18.07 -7.05
C GLN A 541 27.93 -17.09 -8.18
N TRP A 542 27.68 -15.82 -7.87
CA TRP A 542 27.48 -14.75 -8.88
C TRP A 542 28.74 -14.49 -9.71
N GLU A 543 29.94 -14.54 -9.12
CA GLU A 543 31.21 -14.47 -9.86
C GLU A 543 31.38 -15.69 -10.77
N LYS A 544 31.01 -16.88 -10.29
CA LYS A 544 30.92 -18.13 -11.06
C LYS A 544 29.74 -18.17 -12.05
N ASN A 545 29.07 -17.05 -12.32
CA ASN A 545 27.97 -16.89 -13.29
C ASN A 545 26.72 -17.77 -13.05
N PHE A 546 26.53 -18.27 -11.83
CA PHE A 546 25.21 -18.73 -11.40
C PHE A 546 24.35 -17.53 -10.98
N TYR A 547 23.04 -17.64 -11.12
CA TYR A 547 22.08 -16.65 -10.64
C TYR A 547 21.04 -17.32 -9.75
N ILE A 548 20.60 -16.66 -8.68
CA ILE A 548 19.55 -17.18 -7.80
C ILE A 548 18.29 -17.44 -8.63
N SER A 549 17.85 -18.70 -8.64
CA SER A 549 16.68 -19.19 -9.36
C SER A 549 15.50 -19.46 -8.43
N SER A 550 15.76 -19.94 -7.20
CA SER A 550 14.74 -20.08 -6.15
C SER A 550 15.36 -19.96 -4.76
N ILE A 551 14.58 -19.47 -3.79
CA ILE A 551 14.97 -19.36 -2.37
C ILE A 551 13.84 -19.82 -1.46
N ALA A 552 14.19 -20.51 -0.37
CA ALA A 552 13.29 -20.85 0.72
C ALA A 552 13.94 -20.49 2.06
N GLY A 553 13.19 -19.88 2.99
CA GLY A 553 13.60 -19.70 4.38
C GLY A 553 12.80 -20.61 5.32
N ALA A 554 13.42 -21.02 6.42
CA ALA A 554 12.80 -21.84 7.46
C ALA A 554 12.42 -21.02 8.70
N ALA A 555 11.57 -21.59 9.57
CA ALA A 555 11.11 -20.95 10.80
C ALA A 555 12.25 -20.73 11.82
N ASN A 556 13.25 -21.62 11.86
CA ASN A 556 14.47 -21.46 12.66
C ASN A 556 15.44 -20.38 12.14
N GLY A 557 15.12 -19.70 11.03
CA GLY A 557 15.93 -18.63 10.46
C GLY A 557 16.93 -19.06 9.39
N SER A 558 17.08 -20.37 9.10
CA SER A 558 17.93 -20.87 8.01
C SER A 558 17.33 -20.56 6.63
N SER A 559 18.13 -20.78 5.57
CA SER A 559 17.62 -20.74 4.19
C SER A 559 18.30 -21.75 3.28
N LEU A 560 17.50 -22.31 2.36
CA LEU A 560 17.95 -23.00 1.16
C LEU A 560 17.97 -22.01 -0.01
N VAL A 561 19.17 -21.76 -0.55
CA VAL A 561 19.37 -20.93 -1.74
C VAL A 561 19.76 -21.83 -2.91
N VAL A 562 19.05 -21.71 -4.05
CA VAL A 562 19.38 -22.43 -5.28
C VAL A 562 19.78 -21.42 -6.37
N MET A 563 20.92 -21.64 -7.00
CA MET A 563 21.46 -20.79 -8.06
C MET A 563 21.75 -21.61 -9.32
N SER A 564 21.37 -21.08 -10.49
CA SER A 564 21.37 -21.79 -11.77
C SER A 564 22.17 -21.07 -12.86
N ARG A 565 22.78 -21.84 -13.76
CA ARG A 565 23.27 -21.41 -15.08
C ARG A 565 22.23 -21.76 -16.16
N GLY A 566 22.23 -21.03 -17.27
CA GLY A 566 21.21 -21.14 -18.33
C GLY A 566 19.99 -20.24 -18.12
N THR A 567 19.93 -19.48 -17.00
CA THR A 567 18.89 -18.45 -16.81
C THR A 567 19.04 -17.33 -17.86
N PRO A 568 17.94 -16.64 -18.24
CA PRO A 568 18.03 -15.47 -19.12
C PRO A 568 18.58 -14.22 -18.42
N TYR A 569 18.88 -14.29 -17.12
CA TYR A 569 19.19 -13.13 -16.30
C TYR A 569 20.56 -12.53 -16.64
N THR A 570 20.67 -11.20 -16.64
CA THR A 570 21.92 -10.49 -16.96
C THR A 570 22.55 -9.82 -15.75
N GLN A 571 21.73 -9.27 -14.86
CA GLN A 571 22.13 -8.67 -13.58
C GLN A 571 21.11 -9.06 -12.51
N GLN A 572 21.56 -9.19 -11.26
CA GLN A 572 20.71 -9.55 -10.13
C GLN A 572 21.05 -8.70 -8.90
N SER A 573 20.07 -8.53 -8.02
CA SER A 573 20.15 -7.77 -6.79
C SER A 573 19.16 -8.38 -5.80
N TYR A 574 19.54 -8.52 -4.53
CA TYR A 574 18.63 -9.01 -3.49
C TYR A 574 18.63 -8.11 -2.26
N LYS A 575 17.56 -8.21 -1.47
CA LYS A 575 17.41 -7.51 -0.20
C LYS A 575 16.76 -8.41 0.84
N VAL A 576 17.34 -8.44 2.04
CA VAL A 576 16.70 -8.87 3.29
C VAL A 576 16.09 -7.65 3.98
N SER A 577 14.90 -7.79 4.59
CA SER A 577 14.13 -6.69 5.18
C SER A 577 13.15 -7.21 6.24
N GLU A 578 12.98 -6.53 7.36
CA GLU A 578 12.00 -6.94 8.40
C GLU A 578 10.55 -6.57 8.03
N SER A 579 10.38 -5.57 7.16
CA SER A 579 9.12 -5.20 6.54
C SER A 579 9.18 -5.41 5.02
N PHE A 580 8.02 -5.64 4.37
CA PHE A 580 7.96 -5.89 2.94
C PHE A 580 8.58 -4.72 2.14
N PRO A 581 9.64 -4.95 1.33
CA PRO A 581 10.53 -3.87 0.89
C PRO A 581 10.02 -3.06 -0.33
N TYR A 582 8.73 -2.74 -0.41
CA TYR A 582 8.08 -2.15 -1.59
C TYR A 582 8.82 -0.91 -2.16
N LYS A 583 9.24 0.04 -1.32
CA LYS A 583 9.99 1.24 -1.78
C LYS A 583 11.30 0.89 -2.53
N TRP A 584 11.94 -0.23 -2.19
CA TRP A 584 13.12 -0.73 -2.92
C TRP A 584 12.71 -1.47 -4.21
N ILE A 585 11.64 -2.27 -4.17
CA ILE A 585 11.09 -2.95 -5.35
C ILE A 585 10.63 -1.93 -6.42
N SER A 586 9.87 -0.91 -6.02
CA SER A 586 9.40 0.17 -6.89
C SER A 586 10.54 0.98 -7.52
N LYS A 587 11.62 1.24 -6.77
CA LYS A 587 12.85 1.81 -7.35
C LYS A 587 13.50 0.84 -8.37
N LYS A 588 13.54 -0.46 -8.05
CA LYS A 588 14.15 -1.49 -8.91
C LYS A 588 13.39 -1.76 -10.20
N TRP A 589 12.05 -1.67 -10.20
CA TRP A 589 11.22 -1.68 -11.41
C TRP A 589 11.60 -0.55 -12.37
N LYS A 590 11.79 0.68 -11.85
CA LYS A 590 12.29 1.83 -12.64
C LYS A 590 13.72 1.64 -13.16
N GLU A 591 14.52 0.82 -12.50
CA GLU A 591 15.83 0.37 -12.97
C GLU A 591 15.76 -0.86 -13.92
N GLY A 592 14.57 -1.33 -14.31
CA GLY A 592 14.37 -2.46 -15.22
C GLY A 592 14.62 -3.85 -14.61
N PHE A 593 14.80 -3.95 -13.29
CA PHE A 593 14.82 -5.21 -12.57
C PHE A 593 13.38 -5.63 -12.21
N HIS A 594 13.08 -6.92 -12.26
CA HIS A 594 11.80 -7.49 -11.85
C HIS A 594 12.04 -8.55 -10.77
N VAL A 595 11.14 -8.69 -9.80
CA VAL A 595 11.20 -9.77 -8.81
C VAL A 595 11.11 -11.11 -9.53
N THR A 596 12.05 -12.01 -9.23
CA THR A 596 12.13 -13.36 -9.81
C THR A 596 12.06 -14.46 -8.75
N SER A 597 12.30 -14.15 -7.48
CA SER A 597 12.03 -15.06 -6.37
C SER A 597 11.85 -14.27 -5.06
N MET A 598 11.03 -14.79 -4.16
CA MET A 598 10.80 -14.25 -2.81
C MET A 598 10.75 -15.39 -1.81
N THR A 599 11.13 -15.10 -0.57
CA THR A 599 10.90 -15.99 0.55
C THR A 599 10.82 -15.23 1.87
N THR A 600 10.53 -15.94 2.95
CA THR A 600 10.44 -15.42 4.32
C THR A 600 11.17 -16.36 5.28
N ALA A 601 11.67 -15.81 6.39
CA ALA A 601 12.16 -16.58 7.53
C ALA A 601 11.73 -15.87 8.82
N GLY A 602 10.75 -16.45 9.51
CA GLY A 602 9.96 -15.74 10.51
C GLY A 602 9.29 -14.51 9.89
N ASN A 603 9.57 -13.32 10.45
CA ASN A 603 9.08 -12.04 9.93
C ASN A 603 9.99 -11.41 8.87
N ARG A 604 11.20 -11.92 8.64
CA ARG A 604 12.14 -11.35 7.66
C ARG A 604 11.76 -11.76 6.24
N TRP A 605 11.64 -10.78 5.35
CA TRP A 605 11.47 -10.94 3.91
C TRP A 605 12.82 -11.03 3.21
N GLY A 606 12.95 -11.96 2.27
CA GLY A 606 14.04 -12.04 1.29
C GLY A 606 13.48 -11.88 -0.12
N VAL A 607 13.90 -10.85 -0.86
CA VAL A 607 13.41 -10.55 -2.21
C VAL A 607 14.58 -10.49 -3.19
N VAL A 608 14.48 -11.23 -4.29
CA VAL A 608 15.47 -11.30 -5.37
C VAL A 608 14.89 -10.69 -6.65
N MET A 609 15.60 -9.73 -7.23
CA MET A 609 15.21 -9.06 -8.47
C MET A 609 16.29 -9.18 -9.55
N SER A 610 15.87 -9.47 -10.78
CA SER A 610 16.73 -9.76 -11.92
C SER A 610 16.39 -8.90 -13.14
N ARG A 611 17.41 -8.49 -13.91
CA ARG A 611 17.26 -7.90 -15.25
C ARG A 611 17.17 -8.99 -16.31
N ASN A 612 16.43 -8.71 -17.39
CA ASN A 612 16.08 -9.67 -18.45
C ASN A 612 15.27 -10.90 -17.94
N ALA A 613 14.40 -10.69 -16.95
CA ALA A 613 13.53 -11.73 -16.38
C ALA A 613 12.37 -12.19 -17.29
N GLY A 614 12.21 -11.59 -18.48
CA GLY A 614 11.13 -11.93 -19.43
C GLY A 614 9.80 -11.19 -19.22
N PHE A 615 9.67 -10.32 -18.21
CA PHE A 615 8.45 -9.55 -17.91
C PHE A 615 8.45 -8.13 -18.51
N SER A 616 7.29 -7.64 -18.92
CA SER A 616 7.05 -6.25 -19.36
C SER A 616 6.62 -5.37 -18.19
N GLU A 617 5.67 -5.86 -17.41
CA GLU A 617 5.11 -5.19 -16.23
C GLU A 617 5.05 -6.13 -15.04
N GLN A 618 5.01 -5.56 -13.82
CA GLN A 618 4.94 -6.31 -12.58
C GLN A 618 4.32 -5.46 -11.46
N VAL A 619 3.45 -6.07 -10.67
CA VAL A 619 2.74 -5.48 -9.53
C VAL A 619 2.87 -6.38 -8.29
N VAL A 620 2.38 -5.90 -7.15
CA VAL A 620 2.25 -6.68 -5.92
C VAL A 620 0.81 -6.61 -5.40
N GLU A 621 0.33 -7.74 -4.88
CA GLU A 621 -0.84 -7.81 -3.99
C GLU A 621 -0.32 -8.21 -2.60
N LEU A 622 -0.52 -7.35 -1.60
CA LEU A 622 -0.06 -7.53 -0.22
C LEU A 622 -1.26 -7.46 0.73
N ASP A 623 -1.42 -8.48 1.59
CA ASP A 623 -2.57 -8.58 2.50
C ASP A 623 -2.20 -9.38 3.76
N PHE A 624 -3.00 -9.26 4.81
CA PHE A 624 -2.93 -10.12 6.01
C PHE A 624 -3.71 -11.44 5.82
N LEU A 625 -4.58 -11.48 4.80
CA LEU A 625 -5.31 -12.66 4.34
C LEU A 625 -4.77 -13.12 2.97
N TYR A 626 -5.50 -14.00 2.26
CA TYR A 626 -5.24 -14.27 0.85
C TYR A 626 -5.98 -13.24 -0.04
N PRO A 627 -5.29 -12.43 -0.87
CA PRO A 627 -5.91 -11.31 -1.60
C PRO A 627 -6.64 -11.75 -2.89
N SER A 628 -7.75 -12.48 -2.73
CA SER A 628 -8.54 -13.02 -3.86
C SER A 628 -9.08 -11.93 -4.79
N GLU A 629 -9.68 -10.85 -4.26
CA GLU A 629 -10.21 -9.74 -5.07
C GLU A 629 -9.12 -9.11 -5.94
N GLY A 630 -7.94 -8.84 -5.36
CA GLY A 630 -6.80 -8.27 -6.09
C GLY A 630 -6.30 -9.23 -7.17
N ILE A 631 -6.00 -10.48 -6.81
CA ILE A 631 -5.50 -11.50 -7.74
C ILE A 631 -6.44 -11.69 -8.93
N HIS A 632 -7.77 -11.74 -8.73
CA HIS A 632 -8.73 -11.92 -9.81
C HIS A 632 -8.74 -10.71 -10.77
N ARG A 633 -8.83 -9.46 -10.25
CA ARG A 633 -8.80 -8.25 -11.09
C ARG A 633 -7.48 -8.11 -11.87
N ARG A 634 -6.36 -8.53 -11.29
CA ARG A 634 -5.07 -8.59 -12.00
C ARG A 634 -5.05 -9.70 -13.06
N TRP A 635 -5.64 -10.86 -12.81
CA TRP A 635 -5.78 -11.94 -13.80
C TRP A 635 -6.63 -11.54 -15.02
N GLU A 636 -7.75 -10.84 -14.79
CA GLU A 636 -8.59 -10.21 -15.81
C GLU A 636 -7.78 -9.20 -16.64
N SER A 637 -6.89 -8.45 -15.98
CA SER A 637 -5.93 -7.51 -16.59
C SER A 637 -4.68 -8.20 -17.22
N GLY A 638 -4.71 -9.51 -17.45
CA GLY A 638 -3.62 -10.26 -18.12
C GLY A 638 -2.36 -10.54 -17.28
N TYR A 639 -2.28 -10.07 -16.04
CA TYR A 639 -1.19 -10.43 -15.12
C TYR A 639 -1.31 -11.90 -14.68
N ARG A 640 -0.20 -12.53 -14.28
CA ARG A 640 -0.17 -13.86 -13.65
C ARG A 640 0.79 -13.88 -12.46
N ILE A 641 0.48 -14.65 -11.41
CA ILE A 641 1.36 -14.83 -10.25
C ILE A 641 2.66 -15.48 -10.70
N THR A 642 3.80 -14.85 -10.37
CA THR A 642 5.15 -15.33 -10.74
C THR A 642 6.09 -15.51 -9.54
N SER A 643 5.75 -14.97 -8.38
CA SER A 643 6.46 -15.25 -7.12
C SER A 643 5.54 -14.93 -5.93
N MET A 644 5.69 -15.64 -4.82
CA MET A 644 4.92 -15.38 -3.59
C MET A 644 5.72 -15.78 -2.35
N ALA A 645 5.46 -15.10 -1.24
CA ALA A 645 6.02 -15.44 0.07
C ALA A 645 5.07 -14.92 1.17
N ALA A 646 5.11 -15.53 2.36
CA ALA A 646 4.23 -15.15 3.46
C ALA A 646 4.94 -15.26 4.82
N THR A 647 4.73 -14.28 5.69
CA THR A 647 5.11 -14.33 7.11
C THR A 647 3.94 -14.91 7.92
N PRO A 648 4.07 -15.05 9.27
CA PRO A 648 2.94 -15.29 10.15
C PRO A 648 1.89 -14.15 10.21
N ASP A 649 2.11 -13.04 9.50
CA ASP A 649 1.24 -11.87 9.51
C ASP A 649 0.73 -11.43 8.13
N GLN A 650 1.54 -11.54 7.07
CA GLN A 650 1.17 -11.07 5.72
C GLN A 650 1.60 -12.03 4.62
N ALA A 651 0.77 -12.14 3.57
CA ALA A 651 1.11 -12.78 2.32
C ALA A 651 1.34 -11.72 1.23
N ALA A 652 2.42 -11.89 0.45
CA ALA A 652 2.75 -11.05 -0.69
C ALA A 652 2.81 -11.87 -1.97
N PHE A 653 2.04 -11.46 -2.97
CA PHE A 653 2.00 -12.05 -4.30
C PHE A 653 2.55 -11.06 -5.31
N ILE A 654 3.57 -11.46 -6.06
CA ILE A 654 4.05 -10.73 -7.23
C ILE A 654 3.35 -11.31 -8.44
N LEU A 655 2.68 -10.44 -9.20
CA LEU A 655 2.08 -10.78 -10.48
C LEU A 655 2.77 -10.01 -11.59
N SER A 656 2.99 -10.65 -12.74
CA SER A 656 3.72 -10.08 -13.88
C SER A 656 3.00 -10.32 -15.21
N ILE A 657 3.24 -9.45 -16.18
CA ILE A 657 2.90 -9.69 -17.59
C ILE A 657 4.16 -10.17 -18.34
N PRO A 658 4.14 -11.31 -19.06
CA PRO A 658 5.25 -11.75 -19.90
C PRO A 658 5.44 -10.91 -21.18
N ARG A 659 6.70 -10.60 -21.56
CA ARG A 659 7.05 -9.89 -22.81
C ARG A 659 6.73 -10.68 -24.09
N ARG A 660 6.56 -11.99 -23.97
CA ARG A 660 6.17 -12.88 -25.07
C ARG A 660 4.88 -13.53 -24.65
N LYS A 661 3.82 -13.38 -25.46
CA LYS A 661 2.53 -14.01 -25.18
C LYS A 661 2.73 -15.53 -25.06
N ILE A 662 2.31 -16.09 -23.94
CA ILE A 662 2.38 -17.54 -23.71
C ILE A 662 1.14 -18.14 -24.37
N MET A 663 1.28 -19.24 -25.10
CA MET A 663 0.17 -19.83 -25.86
C MET A 663 -0.93 -20.44 -24.98
N ASP A 664 -0.61 -20.67 -23.71
CA ASP A 664 -1.55 -21.14 -22.69
C ASP A 664 -1.39 -20.23 -21.47
N GLU A 665 -2.44 -19.51 -21.12
CA GLU A 665 -2.45 -18.49 -20.07
C GLU A 665 -3.21 -18.97 -18.82
N THR A 666 -3.56 -20.26 -18.77
CA THR A 666 -4.32 -20.87 -17.67
C THR A 666 -3.47 -20.95 -16.41
N GLN A 667 -3.93 -20.33 -15.33
CA GLN A 667 -3.30 -20.36 -14.01
C GLN A 667 -4.36 -20.67 -12.95
N GLU A 668 -4.05 -21.59 -12.05
CA GLU A 668 -4.90 -21.95 -10.91
C GLU A 668 -4.15 -21.74 -9.58
N THR A 669 -4.90 -21.42 -8.52
CA THR A 669 -4.40 -21.29 -7.14
C THR A 669 -5.13 -22.25 -6.21
N LEU A 670 -4.40 -23.03 -5.43
CA LEU A 670 -4.95 -23.96 -4.45
C LEU A 670 -4.34 -23.71 -3.06
N ARG A 671 -5.19 -23.62 -2.03
CA ARG A 671 -4.82 -23.55 -0.62
C ARG A 671 -5.11 -24.87 0.09
N THR A 672 -4.14 -25.46 0.76
CA THR A 672 -4.32 -26.72 1.53
C THR A 672 -3.53 -26.72 2.83
N SER A 673 -4.11 -27.20 3.93
CA SER A 673 -3.43 -27.26 5.23
C SER A 673 -2.25 -28.25 5.26
N ALA A 674 -2.31 -29.32 4.44
CA ALA A 674 -1.21 -30.23 4.17
C ALA A 674 -0.62 -29.99 2.76
N PHE A 675 0.55 -30.56 2.46
CA PHE A 675 1.14 -30.49 1.11
C PHE A 675 0.20 -31.15 0.08
N PRO A 676 -0.10 -30.53 -1.09
CA PRO A 676 -1.21 -30.91 -1.96
C PRO A 676 -0.97 -32.17 -2.84
N SER A 677 -0.29 -33.19 -2.33
CA SER A 677 0.20 -34.36 -3.09
C SER A 677 -0.84 -35.13 -3.91
N THR A 678 -2.10 -35.17 -3.47
CA THR A 678 -3.23 -35.73 -4.22
C THR A 678 -3.59 -34.87 -5.43
N HIS A 679 -3.83 -33.58 -5.19
CA HIS A 679 -4.16 -32.59 -6.21
C HIS A 679 -3.08 -32.47 -7.27
N VAL A 680 -1.78 -32.54 -6.90
CA VAL A 680 -0.68 -32.46 -7.88
C VAL A 680 -0.83 -33.50 -9.00
N LYS A 681 -1.26 -34.73 -8.68
CA LYS A 681 -1.50 -35.78 -9.68
C LYS A 681 -2.72 -35.47 -10.57
N GLU A 682 -3.78 -34.90 -9.99
CA GLU A 682 -5.00 -34.46 -10.70
C GLU A 682 -4.76 -33.21 -11.58
N LYS A 683 -3.79 -32.36 -11.22
CA LYS A 683 -3.34 -31.23 -12.05
C LYS A 683 -2.42 -31.68 -13.18
N TRP A 684 -1.51 -32.62 -12.93
CA TRP A 684 -0.67 -33.19 -14.00
C TRP A 684 -1.47 -33.86 -15.12
N SER A 685 -2.56 -34.58 -14.83
CA SER A 685 -3.42 -35.15 -15.89
C SER A 685 -4.18 -34.10 -16.72
N LYS A 686 -4.22 -32.85 -16.24
CA LYS A 686 -4.77 -31.66 -16.92
C LYS A 686 -3.67 -30.77 -17.52
N ASN A 687 -2.42 -31.23 -17.57
CA ASN A 687 -1.23 -30.47 -17.97
C ASN A 687 -0.98 -29.19 -17.13
N LEU A 688 -1.52 -29.12 -15.92
CA LEU A 688 -1.31 -28.08 -14.94
C LEU A 688 -0.15 -28.48 -14.02
N TYR A 689 0.93 -27.69 -14.06
CA TYR A 689 2.17 -27.98 -13.33
C TYR A 689 2.43 -26.92 -12.27
N ILE A 690 2.98 -27.32 -11.11
CA ILE A 690 3.38 -26.36 -10.08
C ILE A 690 4.39 -25.38 -10.68
N ALA A 691 4.09 -24.09 -10.59
CA ALA A 691 4.95 -22.99 -11.05
C ALA A 691 5.57 -22.22 -9.88
N ALA A 692 4.87 -22.15 -8.74
CA ALA A 692 5.38 -21.58 -7.50
C ALA A 692 4.62 -22.15 -6.29
N MET A 693 5.28 -22.18 -5.12
CA MET A 693 4.64 -22.51 -3.84
C MET A 693 5.18 -21.63 -2.70
N CYS A 694 4.37 -21.40 -1.68
CA CYS A 694 4.84 -21.02 -0.36
C CYS A 694 3.99 -21.69 0.74
N PHE A 695 4.46 -21.65 1.98
CA PHE A 695 3.68 -21.97 3.17
C PHE A 695 3.68 -20.75 4.08
N GLY A 696 2.55 -20.43 4.69
CA GLY A 696 2.42 -19.28 5.58
C GLY A 696 0.97 -18.97 5.87
N ARG A 697 0.70 -17.76 6.41
CA ARG A 697 -0.63 -17.42 6.88
C ARG A 697 -1.63 -17.27 5.75
N THR A 698 -2.75 -17.95 5.89
CA THR A 698 -3.97 -17.76 5.10
C THR A 698 -5.14 -17.76 6.08
N VAL A 699 -6.13 -16.91 5.81
CA VAL A 699 -7.41 -16.99 6.50
C VAL A 699 -8.40 -17.68 5.57
N CYS A 700 -9.23 -18.55 6.15
CA CYS A 700 -10.20 -19.38 5.44
C CYS A 700 -11.33 -18.53 4.84
#